data_AF-A0A6A5HRK6-F1
#
_entry.id   AF-A0A6A5HRK6-F1
#
_cell.length_a   1.000
_cell.length_b   1.000
_cell.length_c   1.000
_cell.angle_alpha   90.00
_cell.angle_beta   90.00
_cell.angle_gamma   90.00
#
_symmetry.space_group_name_H-M   'P 1'
#
loop_
_entity.id
_entity.type
_entity.pdbx_description
1 polymer ?
#
loop_
_entity_poly.entity_id
_entity_poly.type
_entity_poly.pdbx_seq_one_letter_code
_entity_poly.pdbx_strand_id
1 'polypeptide(L)'
;MIRLLVQFILLSGSVCHGRLINSEVVKDVSVYLCSHISTYSHANMNFFSYPVQFCVTLRSDKGIREEIRDLQSTTSLQSRVSISWRQLATANSCRLTFKGYQTEYRISPDLGGYETCQTSISRHLFKLSQGMNMGIENQKRIEFNSTNQECPIVNVPTAYPEYVACKFTSNEWYQIEWKSTIRYETFRNGEYGTYWANDTQNFIVKMSEEMRRNGSEHVWLKRLLKLESRLDGCDATKLLIRFADDWTYSANSISLSYRIFEGSTKIHSDHIGTFGVEGWKEMIIPLKRIPGDHEICAQMMNSLGILLFIPLATSSIFDQAAKGKCIPIDIDLCKDLPYNYTYFPNTILHNDQHTLQTHTEHFKPLMKTKCHPHIHFFICSVFAPMCPIGMPQAVTSCKSVCEQVKADCFSILDEFGIGWPEPLNCAQFPDPPELCMKPTEDEISGGFSAPRVPSKVSSSSSSKPTGCPSDLVDVDPHDPKSHCAFSCQSNVMFSTDNKRMVRSWSIWFAAANAGVAFFSFLTFAIDRKRFRFPERCVFYLSLCIFLSSLPYLSPLIIDAPIRSCHALGNGRSYLSIGTFDNSYCLASFLLNYFFSTAAALWWLMFSFTLYLSGGRKWVPEGIEACSSYVHFVAWGLSSLATIIVLIFNKVDASELTALCSVGNLNSIALLWFVIVPRIICIVIGTCFIVGGFASMCRERISFRTRGTDTSKLEKLMAKMGFFCALFILPNVIELVCQCYKFMILTQWTRMTIECKQQLGACHRPTPPQAEIYMAAVLSNLTTGLSCLVWVLSAKTVNSWKNFIFCGMCSSAPVKNPIEPSTRPLLEPPTAPPPQPPVYMQMTTNPQNAWRPSKVV
;
A
#
# COMPACT_ATOMS: atom_id res chain seq x y z
N MET A 1 3.27 10.56 9.10
CA MET A 1 1.89 11.05 8.96
C MET A 1 2.00 12.57 8.92
N ILE A 2 1.70 13.23 7.80
CA ILE A 2 1.70 14.70 7.71
C ILE A 2 0.26 15.13 8.01
N ARG A 3 0.01 15.79 9.14
CA ARG A 3 -1.26 16.48 9.40
C ARG A 3 -1.11 17.90 8.89
N LEU A 4 -1.99 18.31 7.99
CA LEU A 4 -2.04 19.68 7.46
C LEU A 4 -3.41 20.25 7.82
N LEU A 5 -3.44 21.42 8.44
CA LEU A 5 -4.65 22.11 8.86
C LEU A 5 -4.72 23.42 8.07
N VAL A 6 -5.66 23.53 7.13
CA VAL A 6 -5.90 24.75 6.35
C VAL A 6 -7.35 25.13 6.60
N GLN A 7 -7.57 26.16 7.41
CA GLN A 7 -8.89 26.64 7.79
C GLN A 7 -9.23 27.88 6.96
N PHE A 8 -10.32 27.84 6.17
CA PHE A 8 -10.87 29.01 5.50
C PHE A 8 -12.19 29.38 6.19
N ILE A 9 -12.24 30.57 6.81
CA ILE A 9 -13.49 31.20 7.24
C ILE A 9 -13.66 32.45 6.38
N LEU A 10 -14.54 32.37 5.39
CA LEU A 10 -14.94 33.52 4.58
C LEU A 10 -16.08 34.26 5.30
N LEU A 11 -15.75 35.35 5.98
CA LEU A 11 -16.72 36.40 6.30
C LEU A 11 -16.37 37.61 5.43
N SER A 12 -17.00 37.72 4.26
CA SER A 12 -16.97 38.95 3.47
C SER A 12 -18.38 39.50 3.34
N GLY A 13 -18.56 40.73 3.82
CA GLY A 13 -19.68 41.58 3.47
C GLY A 13 -19.11 42.89 2.94
N SER A 14 -19.38 43.21 1.67
CA SER A 14 -19.61 44.60 1.24
C SER A 14 -20.21 44.68 -0.16
N VAL A 15 -21.10 45.66 -0.27
CA VAL A 15 -21.97 46.04 -1.39
C VAL A 15 -21.16 46.65 -2.54
N CYS A 16 -21.36 46.16 -3.77
CA CYS A 16 -20.83 46.79 -4.98
C CYS A 16 -21.78 47.88 -5.50
N HIS A 17 -21.24 49.09 -5.69
CA HIS A 17 -21.75 50.08 -6.63
C HIS A 17 -20.59 50.57 -7.50
N GLY A 18 -20.85 50.74 -8.79
CA GLY A 18 -19.84 50.98 -9.83
C GLY A 18 -18.91 52.15 -9.52
N ARG A 19 -17.64 51.84 -9.29
CA ARG A 19 -16.53 52.80 -9.15
C ARG A 19 -15.62 52.68 -10.38
N LEU A 20 -15.01 53.80 -10.78
CA LEU A 20 -14.06 53.86 -11.91
C LEU A 20 -12.81 52.99 -11.64
N ILE A 21 -12.35 52.97 -10.39
CA ILE A 21 -11.24 52.15 -9.90
C ILE A 21 -11.75 51.24 -8.79
N ASN A 22 -11.49 49.93 -8.92
CA ASN A 22 -11.81 48.92 -7.90
C ASN A 22 -10.81 49.00 -6.73
N SER A 23 -11.26 48.56 -5.55
CA SER A 23 -10.37 48.39 -4.40
C SER A 23 -9.36 47.26 -4.64
N GLU A 24 -8.21 47.34 -3.99
CA GLU A 24 -7.16 46.33 -4.07
C GLU A 24 -7.41 45.21 -3.05
N VAL A 25 -7.47 43.98 -3.52
CA VAL A 25 -7.85 42.79 -2.75
C VAL A 25 -6.75 41.72 -2.80
N VAL A 26 -6.61 40.95 -1.72
CA VAL A 26 -5.66 39.84 -1.66
C VAL A 26 -6.23 38.63 -2.42
N LYS A 27 -5.44 38.10 -3.35
CA LYS A 27 -5.75 36.88 -4.13
C LYS A 27 -5.21 35.60 -3.49
N ASP A 28 -4.07 35.69 -2.81
CA ASP A 28 -3.36 34.52 -2.29
C ASP A 28 -2.56 34.87 -1.03
N VAL A 29 -2.55 33.95 -0.06
CA VAL A 29 -1.80 34.06 1.21
C VAL A 29 -0.97 32.80 1.37
N SER A 30 0.34 32.97 1.42
CA SER A 30 1.28 31.86 1.53
C SER A 30 2.14 32.01 2.78
N VAL A 31 2.29 30.92 3.52
CA VAL A 31 3.15 30.82 4.71
C VAL A 31 4.22 29.80 4.45
N TYR A 32 5.47 30.16 4.71
CA TYR A 32 6.60 29.27 4.52
C TYR A 32 7.71 29.54 5.52
N LEU A 33 8.55 28.54 5.72
CA LEU A 33 9.76 28.66 6.52
C LEU A 33 10.84 29.37 5.70
N CYS A 34 11.45 30.40 6.29
CA CYS A 34 12.50 31.19 5.67
C CYS A 34 13.73 31.30 6.58
N SER A 35 14.91 31.20 5.97
CA SER A 35 16.22 31.48 6.58
C SER A 35 16.85 32.65 5.86
N HIS A 36 17.37 33.64 6.58
CA HIS A 36 17.94 34.84 5.98
C HIS A 36 19.28 34.53 5.26
N ILE A 37 19.24 34.28 3.95
CA ILE A 37 20.44 34.19 3.12
C ILE A 37 20.42 35.40 2.18
N SER A 38 21.21 36.41 2.53
CA SER A 38 21.57 37.52 1.65
C SER A 38 22.76 37.11 0.79
N THR A 39 22.63 37.30 -0.52
CA THR A 39 23.73 37.29 -1.46
C THR A 39 24.45 38.64 -1.44
N TYR A 40 25.63 38.64 -0.81
CA TYR A 40 26.82 39.50 -0.99
C TYR A 40 26.83 41.04 -0.77
N SER A 41 27.80 41.40 0.09
CA SER A 41 28.68 42.58 0.17
C SER A 41 28.10 43.98 0.40
N HIS A 42 28.14 44.46 1.64
CA HIS A 42 29.22 45.30 2.19
C HIS A 42 28.85 45.83 3.60
N ALA A 43 29.89 46.01 4.42
CA ALA A 43 29.93 46.73 5.70
C ALA A 43 29.23 46.08 6.91
N ASN A 44 30.06 45.39 7.72
CA ASN A 44 29.96 45.15 9.16
C ASN A 44 28.57 45.31 9.82
N MET A 45 27.78 44.23 9.81
CA MET A 45 26.85 43.94 10.90
C MET A 45 27.14 42.54 11.44
N ASN A 46 27.26 42.45 12.76
CA ASN A 46 27.57 41.22 13.48
C ASN A 46 26.55 40.11 13.14
N PHE A 47 27.08 38.94 12.78
CA PHE A 47 26.30 37.74 12.51
C PHE A 47 25.56 37.31 13.78
N PHE A 48 24.23 37.26 13.70
CA PHE A 48 23.43 36.46 14.62
C PHE A 48 22.98 35.20 13.89
N SER A 49 23.42 34.05 14.38
CA SER A 49 22.92 32.74 13.93
C SER A 49 21.49 32.59 14.45
N TYR A 50 20.47 32.92 13.65
CA TYR A 50 19.07 32.82 14.08
C TYR A 50 18.43 31.51 13.56
N PRO A 51 17.53 30.88 14.36
CA PRO A 51 16.76 29.73 13.92
C PRO A 51 15.80 30.11 12.78
N VAL A 52 15.43 29.13 11.94
CA VAL A 52 14.38 29.23 10.90
C VAL A 52 13.14 29.96 11.44
N GLN A 53 12.58 30.89 10.67
CA GLN A 53 11.40 31.66 11.08
C GLN A 53 10.28 31.54 10.04
N PHE A 54 9.04 31.86 10.44
CA PHE A 54 7.92 31.90 9.51
C PHE A 54 7.90 33.22 8.74
N CYS A 55 7.82 33.14 7.42
CA CYS A 55 7.55 34.25 6.53
C CYS A 55 6.14 34.11 5.96
N VAL A 56 5.48 35.26 5.76
CA VAL A 56 4.16 35.33 5.14
C VAL A 56 4.24 36.20 3.89
N THR A 57 3.60 35.76 2.81
CA THR A 57 3.51 36.51 1.57
C THR A 57 2.05 36.62 1.13
N LEU A 58 1.60 37.86 0.93
CA LEU A 58 0.26 38.18 0.41
C LEU A 58 0.39 38.68 -1.03
N ARG A 59 -0.37 38.11 -1.96
CA ARG A 59 -0.41 38.55 -3.36
C ARG A 59 -1.68 39.30 -3.64
N SER A 60 -1.52 40.46 -4.27
CA SER A 60 -2.60 41.39 -4.58
C SER A 60 -3.13 41.17 -6.00
N ASP A 61 -4.36 41.63 -6.26
CA ASP A 61 -4.91 41.72 -7.59
C ASP A 61 -4.38 42.91 -8.41
N LYS A 62 -3.74 43.89 -7.76
CA LYS A 62 -3.11 45.04 -8.41
C LYS A 62 -1.59 45.01 -8.30
N GLY A 63 -0.92 45.57 -9.29
CA GLY A 63 0.53 45.79 -9.30
C GLY A 63 0.90 47.04 -10.08
N ILE A 64 2.20 47.20 -10.38
CA ILE A 64 2.74 48.36 -11.11
C ILE A 64 2.04 48.61 -12.46
N ARG A 65 1.61 47.56 -13.17
CA ARG A 65 0.93 47.71 -14.47
C ARG A 65 -0.47 48.31 -14.30
N GLU A 66 -1.19 47.88 -13.28
CA GLU A 66 -2.50 48.41 -12.91
C GLU A 66 -2.37 49.84 -12.39
N GLU A 67 -1.28 50.18 -11.69
CA GLU A 67 -1.04 51.55 -11.21
C GLU A 67 -0.87 52.52 -12.37
N ILE A 68 -0.06 52.15 -13.37
CA ILE A 68 0.13 52.94 -14.59
C ILE A 68 -1.20 53.12 -15.35
N ARG A 69 -2.02 52.06 -15.42
CA ARG A 69 -3.34 52.11 -16.07
C ARG A 69 -4.30 53.04 -15.32
N ASP A 70 -4.37 52.92 -14.01
CA ASP A 70 -5.27 53.72 -13.16
C ASP A 70 -4.82 55.21 -13.17
N LEU A 71 -3.52 55.48 -13.19
CA LEU A 71 -2.94 56.82 -13.36
C LEU A 71 -3.31 57.47 -14.70
N GLN A 72 -3.43 56.71 -15.81
CA GLN A 72 -3.87 57.27 -17.10
C GLN A 72 -5.33 57.74 -17.09
N SER A 73 -6.14 57.23 -16.16
CA SER A 73 -7.57 57.54 -16.06
C SER A 73 -7.91 58.55 -14.95
N THR A 74 -6.91 59.03 -14.21
CA THR A 74 -7.06 59.89 -13.03
C THR A 74 -6.08 61.06 -13.09
N THR A 75 -6.39 62.17 -12.41
CA THR A 75 -5.47 63.31 -12.31
C THR A 75 -4.48 63.17 -11.15
N SER A 76 -4.88 62.42 -10.12
CA SER A 76 -4.05 62.09 -8.96
C SER A 76 -4.49 60.73 -8.42
N LEU A 77 -3.52 59.88 -8.08
CA LEU A 77 -3.75 58.55 -7.49
C LEU A 77 -2.83 58.38 -6.28
N GLN A 78 -3.41 58.06 -5.13
CA GLN A 78 -2.69 57.74 -3.90
C GLN A 78 -3.20 56.42 -3.36
N SER A 79 -2.37 55.37 -3.42
CA SER A 79 -2.67 54.07 -2.84
C SER A 79 -1.86 53.81 -1.58
N ARG A 80 -2.53 53.23 -0.58
CA ARG A 80 -1.91 52.77 0.67
C ARG A 80 -2.49 51.43 1.08
N VAL A 81 -1.59 50.49 1.37
CA VAL A 81 -1.92 49.18 1.93
C VAL A 81 -1.33 49.09 3.33
N SER A 82 -2.16 48.82 4.33
CA SER A 82 -1.73 48.55 5.70
C SER A 82 -1.96 47.08 6.03
N ILE A 83 -0.92 46.40 6.48
CA ILE A 83 -0.97 45.00 6.92
C ILE A 83 -0.64 44.99 8.41
N SER A 84 -1.60 44.56 9.23
CA SER A 84 -1.41 44.34 10.67
C SER A 84 -1.44 42.87 11.00
N TRP A 85 -0.62 42.40 11.93
CA TRP A 85 -0.78 41.06 12.50
C TRP A 85 -0.56 41.06 14.00
N ARG A 86 -1.32 40.18 14.67
CA ARG A 86 -1.25 40.00 16.13
C ARG A 86 -1.49 38.55 16.49
N GLN A 87 -0.83 38.08 17.55
CA GLN A 87 -1.17 36.81 18.17
C GLN A 87 -2.50 36.97 18.91
N LEU A 88 -3.43 36.02 18.77
CA LEU A 88 -4.77 36.14 19.39
C LEU A 88 -4.73 36.26 20.93
N ALA A 89 -3.67 35.76 21.57
CA ALA A 89 -3.48 35.78 23.02
C ALA A 89 -2.86 37.10 23.55
N THR A 90 -2.43 38.03 22.70
CA THR A 90 -1.77 39.28 23.14
C THR A 90 -2.42 40.53 22.56
N ALA A 91 -2.27 41.66 23.27
CA ALA A 91 -2.80 42.96 22.83
C ALA A 91 -1.88 43.69 21.84
N ASN A 92 -0.60 43.31 21.77
CA ASN A 92 0.38 43.98 20.90
C ASN A 92 0.24 43.49 19.45
N SER A 93 0.18 44.42 18.51
CA SER A 93 0.10 44.14 17.07
C SER A 93 1.26 44.78 16.33
N CYS A 94 1.82 44.08 15.36
CA CYS A 94 2.75 44.66 14.40
C CYS A 94 1.99 45.21 13.18
N ARG A 95 2.38 46.37 12.68
CA ARG A 95 1.75 47.01 11.51
C ARG A 95 2.81 47.54 10.54
N LEU A 96 2.63 47.21 9.27
CA LEU A 96 3.39 47.79 8.15
C LEU A 96 2.45 48.52 7.21
N THR A 97 2.88 49.68 6.70
CA THR A 97 2.13 50.42 5.69
C THR A 97 2.99 50.67 4.46
N PHE A 98 2.42 50.40 3.30
CA PHE A 98 3.05 50.51 2.00
C PHE A 98 2.37 51.60 1.16
N LYS A 99 3.13 52.26 0.28
CA LYS A 99 2.65 53.16 -0.77
C LYS A 99 2.80 52.50 -2.14
N GLY A 100 1.90 52.83 -3.07
CA GLY A 100 1.92 52.27 -4.42
C GLY A 100 1.41 50.84 -4.48
N TYR A 101 1.10 50.36 -5.68
CA TYR A 101 0.63 48.98 -5.88
C TYR A 101 1.82 48.02 -5.92
N GLN A 102 1.75 46.93 -5.15
CA GLN A 102 2.73 45.86 -5.18
C GLN A 102 2.04 44.55 -5.54
N THR A 103 2.65 43.78 -6.43
CA THR A 103 2.14 42.45 -6.76
C THR A 103 2.27 41.47 -5.59
N GLU A 104 3.27 41.68 -4.73
CA GLU A 104 3.60 40.77 -3.64
C GLU A 104 4.08 41.56 -2.41
N TYR A 105 3.40 41.35 -1.28
CA TYR A 105 3.72 41.95 0.01
C TYR A 105 4.30 40.88 0.93
N ARG A 106 5.59 41.03 1.26
CA ARG A 106 6.33 40.07 2.11
C ARG A 106 6.42 40.58 3.54
N ILE A 107 6.07 39.70 4.49
CA ILE A 107 6.24 39.90 5.92
C ILE A 107 7.40 39.01 6.36
N SER A 108 8.53 39.62 6.69
CA SER A 108 9.67 38.95 7.31
C SER A 108 9.91 39.47 8.73
N PRO A 109 10.45 38.65 9.64
CA PRO A 109 10.61 39.03 11.06
C PRO A 109 11.59 40.19 11.32
N ASP A 110 12.45 40.49 10.35
CA ASP A 110 13.46 41.55 10.36
C ASP A 110 13.11 42.72 9.42
N LEU A 111 11.96 42.66 8.74
CA LEU A 111 11.52 43.63 7.74
C LEU A 111 12.48 43.75 6.53
N GLY A 112 13.39 42.78 6.33
CA GLY A 112 14.52 42.82 5.40
C GLY A 112 14.23 42.50 3.93
N GLY A 113 12.97 42.23 3.56
CA GLY A 113 12.61 41.80 2.20
C GLY A 113 12.67 42.88 1.10
N TYR A 114 12.92 44.15 1.45
CA TYR A 114 12.91 45.29 0.53
C TYR A 114 14.28 45.99 0.51
N GLU A 115 15.10 45.67 -0.48
CA GLU A 115 16.48 46.17 -0.63
C GLU A 115 16.54 47.71 -0.60
N THR A 116 15.59 48.39 -1.25
CA THR A 116 15.51 49.87 -1.30
C THR A 116 15.21 50.52 0.05
N CYS A 117 14.60 49.77 1.00
CA CYS A 117 14.25 50.24 2.34
C CYS A 117 15.25 49.81 3.42
N GLN A 118 16.14 48.87 3.12
CA GLN A 118 16.93 48.13 4.11
C GLN A 118 17.78 49.05 5.01
N THR A 119 18.44 50.06 4.43
CA THR A 119 19.27 51.01 5.17
C THR A 119 18.44 51.88 6.13
N SER A 120 17.28 52.37 5.68
CA SER A 120 16.39 53.20 6.51
C SER A 120 15.77 52.38 7.65
N ILE A 121 15.36 51.14 7.37
CA ILE A 121 14.82 50.20 8.37
C ILE A 121 15.88 49.86 9.41
N SER A 122 17.10 49.51 8.99
CA SER A 122 18.19 49.16 9.91
C SER A 122 18.51 50.30 10.88
N ARG A 123 18.57 51.54 10.39
CA ARG A 123 18.78 52.73 11.24
C ARG A 123 17.61 52.97 12.20
N HIS A 124 16.37 52.72 11.76
CA HIS A 124 15.18 52.89 12.59
C HIS A 124 15.11 51.85 13.71
N LEU A 125 15.34 50.58 13.38
CA LEU A 125 15.40 49.48 14.36
C LEU A 125 16.51 49.70 15.39
N PHE A 126 17.67 50.20 14.96
CA PHE A 126 18.75 50.57 15.87
C PHE A 126 18.31 51.65 16.86
N LYS A 127 17.64 52.72 16.41
CA LYS A 127 17.09 53.77 17.29
C LYS A 127 16.02 53.22 18.26
N LEU A 128 15.15 52.33 17.78
CA LEU A 128 14.14 51.66 18.62
C LEU A 128 14.79 50.80 19.72
N SER A 129 15.84 50.07 19.40
CA SER A 129 16.59 49.27 20.39
C SER A 129 17.31 50.14 21.42
N GLN A 130 17.83 51.30 21.03
CA GLN A 130 18.47 52.22 21.98
C GLN A 130 17.46 52.85 22.94
N GLY A 131 16.24 53.14 22.49
CA GLY A 131 15.17 53.67 23.33
C GLY A 131 14.72 52.73 24.46
N MET A 132 14.94 51.42 24.32
CA MET A 132 14.61 50.41 25.34
C MET A 132 15.50 50.53 26.59
N ASN A 133 16.73 51.02 26.46
CA ASN A 133 17.65 51.21 27.60
C ASN A 133 17.25 52.34 28.56
N MET A 134 16.21 53.11 28.24
CA MET A 134 15.70 54.22 29.07
C MET A 134 14.40 53.89 29.84
N GLY A 135 13.98 52.61 29.86
CA GLY A 135 12.78 52.15 30.57
C GLY A 135 11.49 52.26 29.75
N ILE A 136 10.53 51.38 30.04
CA ILE A 136 9.31 51.14 29.23
C ILE A 136 8.32 52.33 29.29
N GLU A 137 8.23 53.04 30.42
CA GLU A 137 7.24 54.12 30.62
C GLU A 137 7.56 55.43 29.88
N ASN A 138 8.82 55.64 29.47
CA ASN A 138 9.28 56.87 28.80
C ASN A 138 9.65 56.66 27.32
N GLN A 139 9.25 55.54 26.71
CA GLN A 139 9.62 55.24 25.32
C GLN A 139 8.91 56.19 24.35
N LYS A 140 9.62 57.25 23.93
CA LYS A 140 9.17 58.18 22.89
C LYS A 140 8.99 57.43 21.56
N ARG A 141 7.79 57.47 20.98
CA ARG A 141 7.52 56.90 19.64
C ARG A 141 8.50 57.51 18.64
N ILE A 142 9.20 56.64 17.91
CA ILE A 142 10.18 57.06 16.92
C ILE A 142 9.48 57.09 15.56
N GLU A 143 9.52 58.22 14.90
CA GLU A 143 8.99 58.35 13.54
C GLU A 143 9.95 57.70 12.53
N PHE A 144 9.38 56.91 11.62
CA PHE A 144 10.12 56.33 10.52
C PHE A 144 10.19 57.32 9.36
N ASN A 145 11.39 57.53 8.83
CA ASN A 145 11.61 58.35 7.64
C ASN A 145 12.45 57.56 6.63
N SER A 146 11.86 57.25 5.47
CA SER A 146 12.57 56.62 4.37
C SER A 146 13.43 57.66 3.65
N THR A 147 14.74 57.57 3.82
CA THR A 147 15.70 58.43 3.09
C THR A 147 15.72 58.14 1.58
N ASN A 148 15.23 56.97 1.16
CA ASN A 148 15.10 56.57 -0.24
C ASN A 148 13.67 56.79 -0.74
N GLN A 149 13.50 57.56 -1.82
CA GLN A 149 12.18 57.82 -2.42
C GLN A 149 11.53 56.56 -3.03
N GLU A 150 12.34 55.59 -3.46
CA GLU A 150 11.91 54.31 -4.05
C GLU A 150 11.52 53.25 -3.00
N CYS A 151 11.67 53.55 -1.70
CA CYS A 151 11.23 52.63 -0.66
C CYS A 151 9.69 52.59 -0.60
N PRO A 152 9.03 51.45 -0.83
CA PRO A 152 7.57 51.35 -0.77
C PRO A 152 7.01 51.40 0.65
N ILE A 153 7.84 51.24 1.70
CA ILE A 153 7.38 51.24 3.09
C ILE A 153 7.30 52.68 3.61
N VAL A 154 6.13 53.02 4.15
CA VAL A 154 5.81 54.34 4.72
C VAL A 154 5.85 54.31 6.24
N ASN A 155 5.31 53.26 6.86
CA ASN A 155 5.28 53.11 8.31
C ASN A 155 5.74 51.72 8.73
N VAL A 156 6.52 51.68 9.79
CA VAL A 156 6.97 50.48 10.52
C VAL A 156 6.63 50.67 12.01
N PRO A 157 6.77 49.63 12.86
CA PRO A 157 6.55 49.77 14.30
C PRO A 157 7.29 50.96 14.92
N THR A 158 6.60 51.68 15.81
CA THR A 158 7.10 52.95 16.40
C THR A 158 7.63 52.78 17.82
N ALA A 159 7.35 51.63 18.43
CA ALA A 159 7.80 51.23 19.75
C ALA A 159 8.40 49.82 19.72
N TYR A 160 9.30 49.53 20.68
CA TYR A 160 9.97 48.23 20.75
C TYR A 160 9.01 47.04 20.99
N PRO A 161 7.96 47.14 21.84
CA PRO A 161 6.98 46.05 22.01
C PRO A 161 6.19 45.73 20.73
N GLU A 162 5.90 46.74 19.91
CA GLU A 162 5.25 46.56 18.60
C GLU A 162 6.17 45.81 17.62
N TYR A 163 7.48 46.07 17.68
CA TYR A 163 8.48 45.37 16.88
C TYR A 163 8.65 43.90 17.29
N VAL A 164 8.68 43.60 18.59
CA VAL A 164 8.77 42.21 19.09
C VAL A 164 7.54 41.40 18.66
N ALA A 165 6.36 42.02 18.61
CA ALA A 165 5.13 41.39 18.14
C ALA A 165 5.14 41.04 16.64
N CYS A 166 6.12 41.53 15.86
CA CYS A 166 6.26 41.19 14.44
C CYS A 166 6.70 39.74 14.20
N LYS A 167 7.25 39.06 15.22
CA LYS A 167 7.74 37.68 15.09
C LYS A 167 6.60 36.66 15.21
N PHE A 168 6.55 35.73 14.26
CA PHE A 168 5.66 34.57 14.30
C PHE A 168 6.28 33.43 15.13
N THR A 169 5.51 32.89 16.10
CA THR A 169 5.89 31.75 16.94
C THR A 169 5.16 30.48 16.49
N SER A 170 5.82 29.34 16.69
CA SER A 170 5.25 28.02 16.39
C SER A 170 4.10 27.67 17.33
N ASN A 171 3.11 26.97 16.81
CA ASN A 171 1.85 26.51 17.39
C ASN A 171 0.87 27.58 17.91
N GLU A 172 1.10 28.85 17.59
CA GLU A 172 0.25 29.97 17.99
C GLU A 172 -0.66 30.45 16.86
N TRP A 173 -1.81 31.03 17.23
CA TRP A 173 -2.78 31.61 16.29
C TRP A 173 -2.53 33.10 16.09
N TYR A 174 -2.50 33.51 14.82
CA TYR A 174 -2.32 34.90 14.40
C TYR A 174 -3.51 35.38 13.58
N GLN A 175 -3.96 36.60 13.86
CA GLN A 175 -4.87 37.34 13.00
C GLN A 175 -4.04 38.30 12.14
N ILE A 176 -4.15 38.21 10.82
CA ILE A 176 -3.55 39.12 9.84
C ILE A 176 -4.69 39.94 9.23
N GLU A 177 -4.64 41.24 9.42
CA GLU A 177 -5.58 42.21 8.87
C GLU A 177 -4.93 42.93 7.69
N TRP A 178 -5.58 42.88 6.54
CA TRP A 178 -5.27 43.64 5.35
C TRP A 178 -6.23 44.82 5.23
N LYS A 179 -5.70 46.02 4.99
CA LYS A 179 -6.50 47.22 4.76
C LYS A 179 -5.94 47.97 3.55
N SER A 180 -6.72 48.00 2.47
CA SER A 180 -6.40 48.80 1.29
C SER A 180 -7.20 50.10 1.28
N THR A 181 -6.52 51.18 0.91
CA THR A 181 -7.12 52.50 0.70
C THR A 181 -6.54 53.13 -0.56
N ILE A 182 -7.39 53.40 -1.54
CA ILE A 182 -7.02 54.08 -2.78
C ILE A 182 -7.83 55.37 -2.85
N ARG A 183 -7.14 56.50 -2.77
CA ARG A 183 -7.71 57.82 -3.05
C ARG A 183 -7.36 58.21 -4.48
N TYR A 184 -8.34 58.63 -5.26
CA TYR A 184 -8.10 59.14 -6.60
C TYR A 184 -8.95 60.36 -6.89
N GLU A 185 -8.41 61.23 -7.74
CA GLU A 185 -9.07 62.44 -8.20
C GLU A 185 -9.33 62.32 -9.70
N THR A 186 -10.51 62.77 -10.13
CA THR A 186 -10.87 62.78 -11.55
C THR A 186 -11.38 64.15 -11.94
N PHE A 187 -11.00 64.60 -13.13
CA PHE A 187 -11.56 65.79 -13.75
C PHE A 187 -12.45 65.36 -14.93
N ARG A 188 -13.77 65.50 -14.77
CA ARG A 188 -14.75 65.17 -15.82
C ARG A 188 -15.81 66.26 -15.86
N ASN A 189 -16.15 66.72 -17.07
CA ASN A 189 -17.18 67.73 -17.31
C ASN A 189 -16.98 69.07 -16.58
N GLY A 190 -15.72 69.47 -16.31
CA GLY A 190 -15.41 70.73 -15.64
C GLY A 190 -15.44 70.69 -14.11
N GLU A 191 -15.80 69.55 -13.50
CA GLU A 191 -15.82 69.36 -12.05
C GLU A 191 -14.69 68.43 -11.58
N TYR A 192 -14.11 68.78 -10.43
CA TYR A 192 -13.06 68.01 -9.77
C TYR A 192 -13.67 67.17 -8.65
N GLY A 193 -13.61 65.84 -8.77
CA GLY A 193 -14.17 64.92 -7.79
C GLY A 193 -13.09 64.06 -7.13
N THR A 194 -13.15 63.93 -5.80
CA THR A 194 -12.27 63.05 -5.02
C THR A 194 -13.03 61.80 -4.60
N TYR A 195 -12.50 60.63 -4.97
CA TYR A 195 -13.13 59.33 -4.74
C TYR A 195 -12.21 58.39 -3.97
N TRP A 196 -12.83 57.40 -3.33
CA TRP A 196 -12.13 56.40 -2.50
C TRP A 196 -12.56 54.98 -2.88
N ALA A 197 -11.60 54.08 -2.99
CA ALA A 197 -11.81 52.65 -3.09
C ALA A 197 -11.05 51.96 -1.95
N ASN A 198 -11.80 51.54 -0.93
CA ASN A 198 -11.26 50.96 0.29
C ASN A 198 -11.75 49.52 0.44
N ASP A 199 -10.89 48.64 0.96
CA ASP A 199 -11.23 47.24 1.26
C ASP A 199 -10.51 46.79 2.53
N THR A 200 -11.08 45.82 3.24
CA THR A 200 -10.49 45.26 4.46
C THR A 200 -10.75 43.77 4.54
N GLN A 201 -9.70 42.97 4.74
CA GLN A 201 -9.76 41.52 4.79
C GLN A 201 -9.04 41.01 6.04
N ASN A 202 -9.58 39.97 6.67
CA ASN A 202 -9.01 39.36 7.87
C ASN A 202 -8.69 37.88 7.59
N PHE A 203 -7.47 37.47 7.92
CA PHE A 203 -7.00 36.10 7.80
C PHE A 203 -6.61 35.58 9.19
N ILE A 204 -7.01 34.36 9.52
CA ILE A 204 -6.59 33.69 10.75
C ILE A 204 -5.67 32.53 10.36
N VAL A 205 -4.46 32.52 10.90
CA VAL A 205 -3.43 31.55 10.53
C VAL A 205 -2.78 30.96 11.77
N LYS A 206 -2.70 29.62 11.83
CA LYS A 206 -1.91 28.91 12.85
C LYS A 206 -0.58 28.49 12.24
N MET A 207 0.51 28.86 12.89
CA MET A 207 1.83 28.38 12.51
C MET A 207 2.02 27.01 13.18
N SER A 208 2.07 25.88 12.49
CA SER A 208 2.27 24.56 13.14
C SER A 208 3.52 23.86 12.63
N GLU A 209 4.44 23.55 13.53
CA GLU A 209 5.67 22.83 13.23
C GLU A 209 5.55 21.38 13.70
N GLU A 210 5.61 20.43 12.77
CA GLU A 210 5.72 19.01 13.15
C GLU A 210 6.56 18.23 12.12
N MET A 211 7.86 18.51 12.07
CA MET A 211 8.84 17.62 11.44
C MET A 211 10.13 17.55 12.26
N ARG A 212 10.21 16.58 13.19
CA ARG A 212 11.50 16.15 13.74
C ARG A 212 12.22 15.30 12.68
N ARG A 213 13.29 15.82 12.09
CA ARG A 213 14.21 15.02 11.26
C ARG A 213 15.65 15.25 11.68
N ASN A 214 16.44 14.19 11.58
CA ASN A 214 17.87 14.19 11.85
C ASN A 214 18.60 14.65 10.56
N GLY A 215 19.20 15.85 10.56
CA GLY A 215 19.93 16.41 9.42
C GLY A 215 20.08 17.92 9.48
N SER A 216 21.16 18.47 8.90
CA SER A 216 21.43 19.90 8.92
C SER A 216 20.50 20.71 8.02
N GLU A 217 20.26 21.96 8.42
CA GLU A 217 19.32 22.94 7.83
C GLU A 217 19.41 23.09 6.30
N HIS A 218 20.64 23.00 5.77
CA HIS A 218 20.94 23.22 4.36
C HIS A 218 20.51 22.05 3.46
N VAL A 219 20.22 20.88 4.01
CA VAL A 219 19.93 19.65 3.26
C VAL A 219 18.43 19.44 3.04
N TRP A 220 17.57 19.95 3.93
CA TRP A 220 16.12 19.69 3.86
C TRP A 220 15.29 20.80 3.22
N LEU A 221 15.73 22.07 3.27
CA LEU A 221 15.01 23.21 2.65
C LEU A 221 14.86 23.07 1.12
N LYS A 222 15.72 22.30 0.45
CA LYS A 222 15.62 22.02 -1.00
C LYS A 222 14.59 20.94 -1.37
N ARG A 223 13.94 20.27 -0.40
CA ARG A 223 13.14 19.05 -0.61
C ARG A 223 11.65 19.20 -0.25
N LEU A 224 11.07 20.38 -0.48
CA LEU A 224 9.70 20.68 -0.03
C LEU A 224 8.62 20.20 -1.02
N LEU A 225 7.56 19.61 -0.45
CA LEU A 225 6.24 19.48 -1.06
C LEU A 225 5.59 20.87 -1.08
N LYS A 226 5.28 21.41 -2.26
CA LYS A 226 4.54 22.68 -2.36
C LYS A 226 3.05 22.38 -2.55
N LEU A 227 2.24 22.83 -1.59
CA LEU A 227 0.78 22.77 -1.64
C LEU A 227 0.25 24.19 -1.80
N GLU A 228 -0.41 24.47 -2.91
CA GLU A 228 -1.11 25.74 -3.15
C GLU A 228 -2.60 25.43 -3.27
N SER A 229 -3.44 26.02 -2.41
CA SER A 229 -4.90 26.00 -2.58
C SER A 229 -5.37 27.35 -3.09
N ARG A 230 -6.03 27.38 -4.24
CA ARG A 230 -6.63 28.58 -4.82
C ARG A 230 -8.14 28.43 -4.80
N LEU A 231 -8.86 29.37 -4.23
CA LEU A 231 -10.32 29.37 -4.33
C LEU A 231 -10.74 29.59 -5.78
N ASP A 232 -11.68 28.77 -6.27
CA ASP A 232 -12.26 28.88 -7.61
C ASP A 232 -13.77 29.07 -7.46
N GLY A 233 -14.17 30.29 -7.12
CA GLY A 233 -15.54 30.63 -6.71
C GLY A 233 -15.87 30.27 -5.26
N CYS A 234 -17.15 30.26 -4.91
CA CYS A 234 -17.64 29.94 -3.56
C CYS A 234 -17.86 28.43 -3.31
N ASP A 235 -17.93 27.62 -4.38
CA ASP A 235 -18.34 26.22 -4.32
C ASP A 235 -17.19 25.23 -4.60
N ALA A 236 -15.99 25.70 -4.95
CA ALA A 236 -14.85 24.83 -5.26
C ALA A 236 -13.50 25.43 -4.84
N THR A 237 -12.56 24.55 -4.52
CA THR A 237 -11.15 24.91 -4.30
C THR A 237 -10.26 24.14 -5.26
N LYS A 238 -9.34 24.86 -5.91
CA LYS A 238 -8.34 24.32 -6.82
C LYS A 238 -7.06 24.06 -6.04
N LEU A 239 -6.73 22.80 -5.82
CA LEU A 239 -5.51 22.36 -5.15
C LEU A 239 -4.43 22.06 -6.20
N LEU A 240 -3.29 22.72 -6.08
CA LEU A 240 -2.07 22.41 -6.81
C LEU A 240 -1.06 21.75 -5.88
N ILE A 241 -0.55 20.59 -6.31
CA ILE A 241 0.46 19.82 -5.61
C ILE A 241 1.69 19.74 -6.51
N ARG A 242 2.84 20.21 -6.01
CA ARG A 242 4.14 20.06 -6.67
C ARG A 242 5.08 19.25 -5.80
N PHE A 243 5.57 18.15 -6.39
CA PHE A 243 6.71 17.40 -5.85
C PHE A 243 8.01 17.95 -6.46
N ALA A 244 9.08 18.01 -5.67
CA ALA A 244 10.38 18.43 -6.17
C ALA A 244 10.91 17.43 -7.20
N ASP A 245 11.56 17.92 -8.26
CA ASP A 245 12.05 17.09 -9.38
C ASP A 245 13.14 16.07 -8.94
N ASP A 246 13.73 16.25 -7.76
CA ASP A 246 14.75 15.42 -7.12
C ASP A 246 14.21 14.56 -5.96
N TRP A 247 12.90 14.28 -5.93
CA TRP A 247 12.26 13.48 -4.87
C TRP A 247 12.78 12.04 -4.82
N THR A 248 13.69 11.75 -3.87
CA THR A 248 14.37 10.44 -3.76
C THR A 248 13.65 9.40 -2.88
N TYR A 249 12.45 9.68 -2.38
CA TYR A 249 11.70 8.75 -1.51
C TYR A 249 10.81 7.80 -2.33
N SER A 250 10.81 6.51 -1.97
CA SER A 250 10.13 5.39 -2.67
C SER A 250 8.60 5.34 -2.53
N ALA A 251 7.96 6.50 -2.34
CA ALA A 251 6.52 6.62 -2.39
C ALA A 251 6.06 6.62 -3.84
N ASN A 252 5.34 5.58 -4.26
CA ASN A 252 4.86 5.47 -5.63
C ASN A 252 3.51 6.15 -5.81
N SER A 253 2.79 6.48 -4.71
CA SER A 253 1.52 7.19 -4.78
C SER A 253 1.17 7.97 -3.51
N ILE A 254 0.30 8.97 -3.63
CA ILE A 254 -0.28 9.78 -2.56
C ILE A 254 -1.80 9.64 -2.59
N SER A 255 -2.41 9.27 -1.47
CA SER A 255 -3.85 9.16 -1.30
C SER A 255 -4.39 10.42 -0.64
N LEU A 256 -5.40 11.05 -1.25
CA LEU A 256 -6.01 12.29 -0.76
C LEU A 256 -7.41 12.01 -0.24
N SER A 257 -7.73 12.54 0.94
CA SER A 257 -9.08 12.46 1.52
C SER A 257 -9.53 13.82 2.02
N TYR A 258 -10.76 14.21 1.66
CA TYR A 258 -11.44 15.40 2.14
C TYR A 258 -12.26 15.04 3.38
N ARG A 259 -12.20 15.83 4.45
CA ARG A 259 -12.90 15.57 5.71
C ARG A 259 -13.53 16.85 6.24
N ILE A 260 -14.62 16.71 6.98
CA ILE A 260 -15.28 17.83 7.66
C ILE A 260 -15.44 17.46 9.13
N PHE A 261 -15.03 18.35 10.02
CA PHE A 261 -15.12 18.18 11.47
C PHE A 261 -16.01 19.26 12.09
N GLU A 262 -16.73 18.93 13.14
CA GLU A 262 -17.35 19.93 14.03
C GLU A 262 -16.73 19.70 15.41
N GLY A 263 -15.83 20.59 15.83
CA GLY A 263 -14.98 20.36 17.00
C GLY A 263 -14.06 19.15 16.82
N SER A 264 -14.22 18.12 17.66
CA SER A 264 -13.43 16.88 17.61
C SER A 264 -14.10 15.75 16.83
N THR A 265 -15.36 15.91 16.44
CA THR A 265 -16.16 14.87 15.78
C THR A 265 -16.10 14.99 14.27
N LYS A 266 -15.73 13.89 13.60
CA LYS A 266 -15.66 13.81 12.14
C LYS A 266 -17.05 13.58 11.56
N ILE A 267 -17.63 14.60 10.95
CA ILE A 267 -18.98 14.55 10.37
C ILE A 267 -18.95 13.95 8.96
N HIS A 268 -17.89 14.23 8.20
CA HIS A 268 -17.81 13.82 6.80
C HIS A 268 -16.41 13.35 6.40
N SER A 269 -16.36 12.39 5.49
CA SER A 269 -15.14 11.91 4.85
C SER A 269 -15.44 11.54 3.41
N ASP A 270 -14.60 12.00 2.50
CA ASP A 270 -14.62 11.58 1.11
C ASP A 270 -13.20 11.27 0.65
N HIS A 271 -13.04 10.21 -0.16
CA HIS A 271 -11.75 9.88 -0.75
C HIS A 271 -11.66 10.55 -2.12
N ILE A 272 -10.75 11.50 -2.25
CA ILE A 272 -10.59 12.31 -3.47
C ILE A 272 -9.89 11.48 -4.56
N GLY A 273 -8.92 10.65 -4.18
CA GLY A 273 -8.22 9.76 -5.10
C GLY A 273 -6.78 9.47 -4.70
N THR A 274 -6.15 8.52 -5.40
CA THR A 274 -4.74 8.14 -5.20
C THR A 274 -3.94 8.44 -6.46
N PHE A 275 -2.88 9.25 -6.33
CA PHE A 275 -2.13 9.81 -7.45
C PHE A 275 -0.66 9.41 -7.39
N GLY A 276 -0.03 9.17 -8.54
CA GLY A 276 1.43 9.00 -8.62
C GLY A 276 2.16 10.31 -8.27
N VAL A 277 3.38 10.18 -7.71
CA VAL A 277 4.23 11.31 -7.25
C VAL A 277 4.91 12.05 -8.42
N GLU A 278 4.64 11.67 -9.67
CA GLU A 278 5.26 12.28 -10.86
C GLU A 278 4.45 13.47 -11.41
N GLY A 279 5.12 14.63 -11.53
CA GLY A 279 4.63 15.85 -12.17
C GLY A 279 3.76 16.76 -11.29
N TRP A 280 3.34 17.89 -11.86
CA TRP A 280 2.31 18.75 -11.24
C TRP A 280 0.98 18.01 -11.21
N LYS A 281 0.29 18.02 -10.06
CA LYS A 281 -1.09 17.57 -9.96
C LYS A 281 -1.98 18.76 -9.64
N GLU A 282 -2.94 19.01 -10.51
CA GLU A 282 -3.99 19.99 -10.34
C GLU A 282 -5.30 19.24 -10.12
N MET A 283 -6.06 19.63 -9.11
CA MET A 283 -7.39 19.08 -8.86
C MET A 283 -8.35 20.14 -8.36
N ILE A 284 -9.61 20.00 -8.76
CA ILE A 284 -10.71 20.84 -8.30
C ILE A 284 -11.52 20.00 -7.32
N ILE A 285 -11.64 20.47 -6.09
CA ILE A 285 -12.37 19.79 -5.02
C ILE A 285 -13.66 20.60 -4.78
N PRO A 286 -14.85 20.03 -5.05
CA PRO A 286 -16.11 20.68 -4.74
C PRO A 286 -16.30 20.76 -3.23
N LEU A 287 -16.51 21.97 -2.72
CA LEU A 287 -16.73 22.21 -1.29
C LEU A 287 -18.19 21.94 -0.94
N LYS A 288 -18.42 21.06 0.03
CA LYS A 288 -19.77 20.82 0.58
C LYS A 288 -20.13 21.95 1.54
N ARG A 289 -21.34 22.52 1.39
CA ARG A 289 -21.87 23.56 2.29
C ARG A 289 -22.38 22.96 3.60
N ILE A 290 -21.50 22.32 4.35
CA ILE A 290 -21.76 21.77 5.68
C ILE A 290 -20.93 22.61 6.66
N PRO A 291 -21.51 23.17 7.72
CA PRO A 291 -20.74 23.90 8.73
C PRO A 291 -19.75 22.95 9.42
N GLY A 292 -18.47 23.35 9.46
CA GLY A 292 -17.40 22.56 10.07
C GLY A 292 -16.01 22.93 9.53
N ASP A 293 -14.98 22.36 10.15
CA ASP A 293 -13.58 22.47 9.72
C ASP A 293 -13.32 21.53 8.55
N HIS A 294 -13.04 22.14 7.40
CA HIS A 294 -12.73 21.41 6.17
C HIS A 294 -11.25 21.06 6.11
N GLU A 295 -10.93 19.76 6.11
CA GLU A 295 -9.57 19.25 6.05
C GLU A 295 -9.30 18.48 4.75
N ILE A 296 -8.10 18.64 4.19
CA ILE A 296 -7.58 17.79 3.11
C ILE A 296 -6.37 17.03 3.64
N CYS A 297 -6.52 15.71 3.80
CA CYS A 297 -5.48 14.83 4.30
C CYS A 297 -4.77 14.12 3.14
N ALA A 298 -3.44 14.18 3.14
CA ALA A 298 -2.59 13.54 2.14
C ALA A 298 -1.74 12.43 2.78
N GLN A 299 -1.92 11.19 2.32
CA GLN A 299 -1.26 9.99 2.82
C GLN A 299 -0.30 9.42 1.78
N MET A 300 0.98 9.38 2.10
CA MET A 300 2.01 8.81 1.23
C MET A 300 2.00 7.27 1.30
N MET A 301 1.97 6.61 0.15
CA MET A 301 1.96 5.16 0.00
C MET A 301 3.25 4.67 -0.68
N ASN A 302 4.09 3.92 0.06
CA ASN A 302 5.31 3.30 -0.46
C ASN A 302 5.02 1.89 -0.98
N SER A 303 5.55 1.56 -2.17
CA SER A 303 5.53 0.18 -2.70
C SER A 303 6.50 -0.76 -1.97
N LEU A 304 7.48 -0.22 -1.24
CA LEU A 304 8.36 -0.99 -0.34
C LEU A 304 7.75 -1.29 1.04
N GLY A 305 6.71 -0.57 1.45
CA GLY A 305 5.89 -0.91 2.62
C GLY A 305 4.97 -2.13 2.37
N ILE A 306 4.91 -2.62 1.13
CA ILE A 306 4.14 -3.82 0.76
C ILE A 306 5.02 -5.08 0.81
N LEU A 307 6.36 -4.94 0.87
CA LEU A 307 7.32 -6.05 0.85
C LEU A 307 8.00 -6.35 2.19
N LEU A 308 7.87 -5.48 3.20
CA LEU A 308 8.36 -5.71 4.57
C LEU A 308 7.24 -5.90 5.61
N PHE A 309 5.97 -5.98 5.15
CA PHE A 309 4.80 -6.33 5.97
C PHE A 309 4.19 -7.70 5.58
N ILE A 310 5.04 -8.64 5.20
CA ILE A 310 4.75 -10.08 5.32
C ILE A 310 5.77 -10.58 6.36
N PRO A 311 5.45 -10.51 7.66
CA PRO A 311 4.36 -11.30 8.22
C PRO A 311 3.48 -10.46 9.16
N LEU A 312 2.37 -9.89 8.68
CA LEU A 312 1.20 -9.60 9.52
C LEU A 312 -0.08 -9.40 8.68
N ALA A 313 -0.09 -9.93 7.45
CA ALA A 313 -1.24 -9.89 6.53
C ALA A 313 -1.98 -11.24 6.48
N THR A 314 -1.83 -12.08 7.52
CA THR A 314 -2.74 -13.22 7.77
C THR A 314 -3.92 -12.86 8.67
N SER A 315 -3.99 -11.63 9.21
CA SER A 315 -5.14 -11.20 10.02
C SER A 315 -6.16 -10.38 9.23
N SER A 316 -5.76 -9.38 8.44
CA SER A 316 -6.75 -8.42 7.89
C SER A 316 -7.55 -8.88 6.66
N ILE A 317 -7.16 -9.98 5.97
CA ILE A 317 -8.00 -10.62 4.93
C ILE A 317 -8.76 -11.83 5.51
N PHE A 318 -8.31 -12.37 6.65
CA PHE A 318 -8.98 -13.46 7.36
C PHE A 318 -10.04 -12.99 8.36
N ASP A 319 -10.07 -11.72 8.76
CA ASP A 319 -11.15 -11.17 9.61
C ASP A 319 -12.52 -11.12 8.91
N GLN A 320 -12.55 -11.14 7.58
CA GLN A 320 -13.81 -11.36 6.82
C GLN A 320 -14.15 -12.85 6.61
N ALA A 321 -13.33 -13.76 7.16
CA ALA A 321 -13.53 -15.21 7.11
C ALA A 321 -13.35 -15.88 8.49
N ALA A 322 -13.61 -15.16 9.58
CA ALA A 322 -13.81 -15.77 10.90
C ALA A 322 -15.14 -16.56 10.91
N LYS A 323 -15.14 -17.74 10.28
CA LYS A 323 -16.12 -18.78 10.59
C LYS A 323 -15.96 -19.08 12.07
N GLY A 324 -17.03 -18.92 12.85
CA GLY A 324 -16.95 -19.17 14.28
C GLY A 324 -16.63 -20.63 14.55
N LYS A 325 -15.83 -20.85 15.59
CA LYS A 325 -15.36 -22.16 16.06
C LYS A 325 -16.13 -22.52 17.33
N CYS A 326 -16.51 -23.78 17.46
CA CYS A 326 -16.96 -24.32 18.74
C CYS A 326 -15.75 -24.48 19.67
N ILE A 327 -15.76 -23.79 20.80
CA ILE A 327 -14.72 -23.89 21.84
C ILE A 327 -15.36 -24.32 23.17
N PRO A 328 -14.64 -24.98 24.08
CA PRO A 328 -15.17 -25.33 25.39
C PRO A 328 -15.55 -24.07 26.18
N ILE A 329 -16.55 -24.19 27.06
CA ILE A 329 -16.97 -23.08 27.92
C ILE A 329 -15.94 -22.87 29.03
N ASP A 330 -15.24 -21.74 28.99
CA ASP A 330 -14.27 -21.33 30.02
C ASP A 330 -14.78 -20.18 30.92
N ILE A 331 -16.10 -20.00 30.99
CA ILE A 331 -16.72 -19.01 31.89
C ILE A 331 -17.13 -19.73 33.16
N ASP A 332 -16.48 -19.43 34.29
CA ASP A 332 -16.72 -20.11 35.57
C ASP A 332 -18.18 -20.14 36.02
N LEU A 333 -18.97 -19.10 35.70
CA LEU A 333 -20.39 -19.04 36.04
C LEU A 333 -21.28 -19.92 35.15
N CYS A 334 -20.79 -20.39 33.99
CA CYS A 334 -21.59 -21.07 32.96
C CYS A 334 -21.09 -22.49 32.65
N LYS A 335 -20.29 -23.10 33.54
CA LYS A 335 -19.79 -24.48 33.37
C LYS A 335 -20.86 -25.56 33.59
N ASP A 336 -21.94 -25.23 34.30
CA ASP A 336 -23.02 -26.17 34.67
C ASP A 336 -24.24 -26.13 33.72
N LEU A 337 -23.99 -25.99 32.41
CA LEU A 337 -25.05 -25.99 31.39
C LEU A 337 -25.27 -27.39 30.79
N PRO A 338 -26.42 -27.64 30.15
CA PRO A 338 -26.67 -28.91 29.44
C PRO A 338 -25.79 -29.10 28.19
N TYR A 339 -24.90 -28.15 27.88
CA TYR A 339 -23.94 -28.21 26.79
C TYR A 339 -22.57 -27.67 27.23
N ASN A 340 -21.50 -28.23 26.66
CA ASN A 340 -20.12 -27.96 27.07
C ASN A 340 -19.34 -27.07 26.08
N TYR A 341 -19.93 -26.73 24.93
CA TYR A 341 -19.27 -26.00 23.84
C TYR A 341 -20.06 -24.76 23.44
N THR A 342 -19.35 -23.65 23.26
CA THR A 342 -19.87 -22.35 22.83
C THR A 342 -19.28 -21.90 21.50
N TYR A 343 -20.05 -21.13 20.72
CA TYR A 343 -19.65 -20.62 19.41
C TYR A 343 -18.87 -19.31 19.56
N PHE A 344 -17.68 -19.21 18.94
CA PHE A 344 -16.79 -18.04 19.04
C PHE A 344 -16.19 -17.63 17.69
N PRO A 345 -16.16 -16.34 17.30
CA PRO A 345 -16.62 -15.17 18.06
C PRO A 345 -18.16 -15.12 18.16
N ASN A 346 -18.69 -14.68 19.30
CA ASN A 346 -20.13 -14.51 19.49
C ASN A 346 -20.57 -13.12 18.97
N THR A 347 -21.87 -12.95 18.71
CA THR A 347 -22.42 -11.68 18.17
C THR A 347 -22.31 -10.50 19.13
N ILE A 348 -22.05 -10.76 20.42
CA ILE A 348 -21.95 -9.74 21.47
C ILE A 348 -20.50 -9.24 21.61
N LEU A 349 -19.47 -9.99 21.20
CA LEU A 349 -18.05 -9.63 21.43
C LEU A 349 -17.07 -10.18 20.39
N HIS A 350 -16.05 -9.35 20.09
CA HIS A 350 -15.03 -9.64 19.08
C HIS A 350 -13.68 -10.15 19.61
N ASN A 351 -13.35 -10.23 20.92
CA ASN A 351 -11.92 -10.32 21.32
C ASN A 351 -11.40 -11.31 22.40
N ASP A 352 -12.16 -11.93 23.33
CA ASP A 352 -11.61 -13.04 24.19
C ASP A 352 -12.68 -13.70 25.10
N GLN A 353 -12.49 -14.96 25.55
CA GLN A 353 -13.34 -15.62 26.56
C GLN A 353 -13.13 -15.07 27.98
N HIS A 354 -11.93 -14.58 28.31
CA HIS A 354 -11.64 -14.00 29.64
C HIS A 354 -12.43 -12.70 29.90
N THR A 355 -12.75 -11.93 28.85
CA THR A 355 -13.60 -10.73 28.97
C THR A 355 -15.06 -11.09 29.22
N LEU A 356 -15.52 -12.26 28.74
CA LEU A 356 -16.87 -12.77 29.01
C LEU A 356 -17.08 -13.08 30.50
N GLN A 357 -16.03 -13.49 31.22
CA GLN A 357 -16.11 -13.69 32.66
C GLN A 357 -16.48 -12.40 33.39
N THR A 358 -15.81 -11.28 33.07
CA THR A 358 -16.08 -9.97 33.68
C THR A 358 -17.49 -9.44 33.36
N HIS A 359 -17.98 -9.62 32.13
CA HIS A 359 -19.33 -9.19 31.76
C HIS A 359 -20.43 -10.06 32.38
N THR A 360 -20.22 -11.38 32.45
CA THR A 360 -21.15 -12.32 33.09
C THR A 360 -21.20 -12.12 34.60
N GLU A 361 -20.08 -11.69 35.21
CA GLU A 361 -20.00 -11.35 36.64
C GLU A 361 -20.95 -10.23 37.05
N HIS A 362 -21.24 -9.25 36.19
CA HIS A 362 -22.23 -8.20 36.47
C HIS A 362 -23.64 -8.75 36.66
N PHE A 363 -23.96 -9.90 36.04
CA PHE A 363 -25.26 -10.56 36.16
C PHE A 363 -25.30 -11.62 37.28
N LYS A 364 -24.18 -11.84 37.98
CA LYS A 364 -24.09 -12.75 39.13
C LYS A 364 -25.08 -12.44 40.25
N PRO A 365 -25.36 -11.17 40.63
CA PRO A 365 -26.38 -10.86 41.62
C PRO A 365 -27.77 -11.32 41.18
N LEU A 366 -28.14 -11.08 39.91
CA LEU A 366 -29.43 -11.48 39.35
C LEU A 366 -29.58 -13.01 39.24
N MET A 367 -28.51 -13.73 38.88
CA MET A 367 -28.54 -15.21 38.90
C MET A 367 -28.72 -15.77 40.31
N LYS A 368 -28.20 -15.08 41.34
CA LYS A 368 -28.33 -15.49 42.74
C LYS A 368 -29.72 -15.28 43.33
N THR A 369 -30.53 -14.38 42.78
CA THR A 369 -31.91 -14.17 43.28
C THR A 369 -32.81 -15.36 42.97
N LYS A 370 -32.46 -16.18 41.95
CA LYS A 370 -33.24 -17.35 41.53
C LYS A 370 -34.73 -17.04 41.30
N CYS A 371 -35.01 -15.84 40.80
CA CYS A 371 -36.37 -15.36 40.52
C CYS A 371 -37.15 -16.26 39.55
N HIS A 372 -36.45 -16.97 38.66
CA HIS A 372 -37.04 -17.98 37.77
C HIS A 372 -36.15 -19.22 37.72
N PRO A 373 -36.70 -20.45 37.58
CA PRO A 373 -35.91 -21.69 37.49
C PRO A 373 -34.85 -21.69 36.37
N HIS A 374 -35.11 -20.95 35.28
CA HIS A 374 -34.26 -20.92 34.09
C HIS A 374 -33.41 -19.64 33.95
N ILE A 375 -33.33 -18.80 34.99
CA ILE A 375 -32.55 -17.54 34.93
C ILE A 375 -31.06 -17.78 34.61
N HIS A 376 -30.47 -18.82 35.19
CA HIS A 376 -29.06 -19.19 34.99
C HIS A 376 -28.82 -19.70 33.56
N PHE A 377 -29.67 -20.63 33.10
CA PHE A 377 -29.65 -21.13 31.73
C PHE A 377 -29.81 -20.00 30.70
N PHE A 378 -30.77 -19.10 30.92
CA PHE A 378 -31.05 -17.99 30.01
C PHE A 378 -29.85 -17.05 29.90
N ILE A 379 -29.33 -16.54 31.02
CA ILE A 379 -28.18 -15.63 31.02
C ILE A 379 -26.96 -16.28 30.36
N CYS A 380 -26.65 -17.54 30.70
CA CYS A 380 -25.54 -18.24 30.09
C CYS A 380 -25.75 -18.55 28.59
N SER A 381 -26.98 -18.78 28.12
CA SER A 381 -27.27 -18.96 26.69
C SER A 381 -27.09 -17.71 25.83
N VAL A 382 -27.00 -16.53 26.46
CA VAL A 382 -26.70 -15.25 25.82
C VAL A 382 -25.20 -15.05 25.69
N PHE A 383 -24.46 -15.25 26.79
CA PHE A 383 -23.01 -15.01 26.83
C PHE A 383 -22.19 -16.19 26.29
N ALA A 384 -22.72 -17.42 26.38
CA ALA A 384 -22.13 -18.66 25.89
C ALA A 384 -23.18 -19.51 25.14
N PRO A 385 -23.66 -19.10 23.96
CA PRO A 385 -24.68 -19.85 23.21
C PRO A 385 -24.17 -21.22 22.76
N MET A 386 -25.08 -22.19 22.63
CA MET A 386 -24.74 -23.55 22.27
C MET A 386 -24.17 -23.63 20.85
N CYS A 387 -23.11 -24.44 20.70
CA CYS A 387 -22.52 -24.77 19.41
C CYS A 387 -22.85 -26.23 19.04
N PRO A 388 -23.92 -26.50 18.27
CA PRO A 388 -24.20 -27.85 17.81
C PRO A 388 -23.18 -28.29 16.76
N ILE A 389 -22.71 -29.54 16.90
CA ILE A 389 -21.73 -30.14 15.98
C ILE A 389 -22.35 -30.17 14.57
N GLY A 390 -21.69 -29.53 13.60
CA GLY A 390 -22.11 -29.55 12.19
C GLY A 390 -23.01 -28.39 11.73
N MET A 391 -23.29 -27.39 12.58
CA MET A 391 -24.06 -26.21 12.17
C MET A 391 -23.19 -24.95 12.13
N PRO A 392 -23.31 -24.08 11.10
CA PRO A 392 -22.47 -22.89 10.95
C PRO A 392 -22.89 -21.71 11.84
N GLN A 393 -23.85 -21.89 12.76
CA GLN A 393 -24.43 -20.83 13.57
C GLN A 393 -24.61 -21.27 15.04
N ALA A 394 -24.48 -20.31 15.95
CA ALA A 394 -24.78 -20.49 17.37
C ALA A 394 -26.29 -20.63 17.58
N VAL A 395 -26.69 -21.41 18.59
CA VAL A 395 -28.08 -21.54 19.02
C VAL A 395 -28.23 -20.88 20.38
N THR A 396 -29.13 -19.92 20.49
CA THR A 396 -29.46 -19.22 21.74
C THR A 396 -30.84 -19.62 22.27
N SER A 397 -31.26 -19.08 23.40
CA SER A 397 -32.58 -19.36 24.00
C SER A 397 -33.73 -18.82 23.15
N CYS A 398 -34.87 -19.49 23.17
CA CYS A 398 -36.08 -19.00 22.50
C CYS A 398 -36.63 -17.73 23.17
N LYS A 399 -37.27 -16.86 22.39
CA LYS A 399 -37.92 -15.64 22.91
C LYS A 399 -38.97 -15.93 23.98
N SER A 400 -39.73 -17.02 23.86
CA SER A 400 -40.67 -17.46 24.91
C SER A 400 -40.02 -17.65 26.28
N VAL A 401 -38.76 -18.14 26.35
CA VAL A 401 -38.03 -18.33 27.61
C VAL A 401 -37.57 -16.99 28.17
N CYS A 402 -37.15 -16.05 27.32
CA CYS A 402 -36.82 -14.69 27.74
C CYS A 402 -38.02 -13.99 28.36
N GLU A 403 -39.20 -14.07 27.74
CA GLU A 403 -40.41 -13.40 28.21
C GLU A 403 -40.86 -13.93 29.57
N GLN A 404 -40.77 -15.24 29.81
CA GLN A 404 -41.04 -15.87 31.11
C GLN A 404 -40.06 -15.39 32.19
N VAL A 405 -38.75 -15.46 31.89
CA VAL A 405 -37.71 -15.00 32.82
C VAL A 405 -37.86 -13.50 33.12
N LYS A 406 -38.20 -12.69 32.12
CA LYS A 406 -38.44 -11.25 32.30
C LYS A 406 -39.67 -11.02 33.18
N ALA A 407 -40.77 -11.73 32.97
CA ALA A 407 -41.99 -11.56 33.77
C ALA A 407 -41.73 -11.77 35.27
N ASP A 408 -40.94 -12.79 35.62
CA ASP A 408 -40.69 -13.16 37.03
C ASP A 408 -39.53 -12.40 37.68
N CYS A 409 -38.53 -11.98 36.90
CA CYS A 409 -37.32 -11.33 37.41
C CYS A 409 -37.34 -9.79 37.29
N PHE A 410 -38.24 -9.21 36.50
CA PHE A 410 -38.26 -7.76 36.27
C PHE A 410 -38.60 -6.95 37.52
N SER A 411 -39.48 -7.46 38.39
CA SER A 411 -39.87 -6.80 39.65
C SER A 411 -38.68 -6.49 40.56
N ILE A 412 -37.68 -7.38 40.58
CA ILE A 412 -36.45 -7.20 41.35
C ILE A 412 -35.60 -6.06 40.78
N LEU A 413 -35.49 -5.96 39.45
CA LEU A 413 -34.71 -4.90 38.82
C LEU A 413 -35.38 -3.53 38.96
N ASP A 414 -36.72 -3.50 38.88
CA ASP A 414 -37.53 -2.29 39.05
C ASP A 414 -37.43 -1.73 40.47
N GLU A 415 -37.32 -2.57 41.50
CA GLU A 415 -37.10 -2.15 42.89
C GLU A 415 -35.80 -1.34 43.07
N PHE A 416 -34.78 -1.61 42.24
CA PHE A 416 -33.53 -0.85 42.21
C PHE A 416 -33.49 0.25 41.15
N GLY A 417 -34.61 0.52 40.46
CA GLY A 417 -34.70 1.52 39.38
C GLY A 417 -33.92 1.14 38.11
N ILE A 418 -33.64 -0.15 37.90
CA ILE A 418 -32.86 -0.66 36.79
C ILE A 418 -33.81 -1.24 35.74
N GLY A 419 -33.80 -0.67 34.53
CA GLY A 419 -34.56 -1.21 33.40
C GLY A 419 -34.04 -2.57 32.93
N TRP A 420 -34.85 -3.32 32.17
CA TRP A 420 -34.44 -4.61 31.62
C TRP A 420 -33.21 -4.44 30.69
N PRO A 421 -32.07 -5.13 30.94
CA PRO A 421 -30.81 -4.88 30.24
C PRO A 421 -30.87 -5.11 28.73
N GLU A 422 -30.16 -4.28 27.95
CA GLU A 422 -30.09 -4.35 26.49
C GLU A 422 -29.64 -5.72 25.94
N PRO A 423 -28.60 -6.40 26.50
CA PRO A 423 -28.19 -7.73 26.02
C PRO A 423 -29.21 -8.85 26.28
N LEU A 424 -30.19 -8.60 27.16
CA LEU A 424 -31.24 -9.55 27.52
C LEU A 424 -32.58 -9.20 26.86
N ASN A 425 -32.63 -8.23 25.95
CA ASN A 425 -33.88 -7.77 25.35
C ASN A 425 -34.57 -8.87 24.54
N CYS A 426 -35.77 -9.28 24.98
CA CYS A 426 -36.50 -10.40 24.39
C CYS A 426 -36.83 -10.24 22.90
N ALA A 427 -36.85 -9.02 22.37
CA ALA A 427 -37.05 -8.76 20.94
C ALA A 427 -35.91 -9.27 20.04
N GLN A 428 -34.74 -9.59 20.61
CA GLN A 428 -33.55 -10.05 19.88
C GLN A 428 -33.48 -11.58 19.75
N PHE A 429 -34.38 -12.32 20.39
CA PHE A 429 -34.35 -13.78 20.41
C PHE A 429 -35.33 -14.39 19.38
N PRO A 430 -34.97 -15.51 18.76
CA PRO A 430 -35.80 -16.20 17.77
C PRO A 430 -36.99 -16.95 18.40
N ASP A 431 -38.05 -17.12 17.59
CA ASP A 431 -39.21 -18.00 17.85
C ASP A 431 -39.29 -19.10 16.77
N PRO A 432 -39.85 -20.29 17.06
CA PRO A 432 -40.05 -21.34 16.05
C PRO A 432 -40.83 -20.81 14.83
N PRO A 433 -40.39 -21.06 13.58
CA PRO A 433 -39.57 -22.17 13.10
C PRO A 433 -38.05 -21.95 13.12
N GLU A 434 -37.55 -20.80 13.59
CA GLU A 434 -36.12 -20.55 13.73
C GLU A 434 -35.53 -21.37 14.90
N LEU A 435 -34.30 -21.86 14.74
CA LEU A 435 -33.68 -22.78 15.68
C LEU A 435 -33.31 -22.06 16.99
N CYS A 436 -33.89 -22.51 18.11
CA CYS A 436 -33.68 -21.94 19.43
C CYS A 436 -33.80 -23.01 20.53
N MET A 437 -33.22 -22.76 21.71
CA MET A 437 -33.24 -23.69 22.83
C MET A 437 -34.36 -23.37 23.84
N LYS A 438 -35.00 -24.43 24.35
CA LYS A 438 -35.86 -24.38 25.53
C LYS A 438 -35.30 -25.35 26.58
N PRO A 439 -35.30 -25.00 27.88
CA PRO A 439 -34.92 -25.93 28.93
C PRO A 439 -35.91 -27.10 29.00
N THR A 440 -35.40 -28.32 29.08
CA THR A 440 -36.21 -29.54 29.27
C THR A 440 -36.68 -29.62 30.72
N GLU A 441 -37.94 -30.00 30.96
CA GLU A 441 -38.54 -30.02 32.32
C GLU A 441 -38.03 -31.18 33.23
N ASP A 442 -37.06 -31.98 32.79
CA ASP A 442 -36.67 -33.23 33.45
C ASP A 442 -35.25 -33.20 34.08
N GLU A 443 -34.96 -32.29 35.02
CA GLU A 443 -33.77 -32.40 35.89
C GLU A 443 -34.07 -31.97 37.34
N ILE A 444 -34.85 -32.78 38.05
CA ILE A 444 -34.72 -32.94 39.50
C ILE A 444 -33.81 -34.15 39.72
N SER A 445 -32.77 -33.97 40.57
CA SER A 445 -31.82 -34.96 41.10
C SER A 445 -30.49 -35.09 40.33
N GLY A 446 -29.43 -34.54 40.93
CA GLY A 446 -28.08 -34.54 40.39
C GLY A 446 -27.25 -35.80 40.64
N GLY A 447 -25.97 -35.72 40.22
CA GLY A 447 -24.88 -36.55 40.72
C GLY A 447 -24.30 -37.53 39.69
N PHE A 448 -23.07 -37.22 39.27
CA PHE A 448 -22.10 -38.06 38.55
C PHE A 448 -22.10 -39.56 38.93
N SER A 449 -22.04 -40.44 37.92
CA SER A 449 -20.92 -41.39 37.68
C SER A 449 -21.22 -42.37 36.53
N ALA A 450 -20.31 -42.46 35.56
CA ALA A 450 -20.12 -43.68 34.74
C ALA A 450 -19.21 -44.67 35.50
N PRO A 451 -18.93 -45.92 35.04
CA PRO A 451 -19.60 -46.83 34.08
C PRO A 451 -19.74 -48.28 34.63
N ARG A 452 -20.48 -49.18 33.95
CA ARG A 452 -20.13 -50.62 33.79
C ARG A 452 -21.04 -51.38 32.81
N VAL A 453 -20.42 -52.02 31.82
CA VAL A 453 -20.89 -53.10 30.93
C VAL A 453 -20.94 -54.40 31.79
N PRO A 454 -21.85 -55.42 31.60
CA PRO A 454 -21.87 -56.21 30.36
C PRO A 454 -23.14 -56.98 29.91
N SER A 455 -23.07 -57.38 28.63
CA SER A 455 -23.57 -58.63 28.00
C SER A 455 -25.02 -58.78 27.49
N LYS A 456 -25.10 -58.83 26.15
CA LYS A 456 -25.79 -59.81 25.27
C LYS A 456 -27.28 -60.15 25.50
N VAL A 457 -28.11 -59.84 24.50
CA VAL A 457 -28.99 -60.81 23.82
C VAL A 457 -29.10 -60.46 22.32
N SER A 458 -29.01 -61.49 21.50
CA SER A 458 -29.09 -61.56 20.04
C SER A 458 -30.52 -61.53 19.49
N SER A 459 -30.75 -60.94 18.30
CA SER A 459 -31.16 -61.67 17.08
C SER A 459 -31.63 -60.76 15.93
N SER A 460 -31.00 -61.00 14.78
CA SER A 460 -31.53 -60.93 13.40
C SER A 460 -32.34 -59.71 12.92
N SER A 461 -31.65 -58.82 12.20
CA SER A 461 -32.04 -58.43 10.83
C SER A 461 -30.85 -57.83 10.09
N SER A 462 -30.64 -58.31 8.87
CA SER A 462 -29.58 -57.97 7.94
C SER A 462 -29.51 -56.47 7.56
N SER A 463 -28.42 -55.80 7.95
CA SER A 463 -27.90 -54.61 7.25
C SER A 463 -26.39 -54.45 7.48
N LYS A 464 -25.58 -54.70 6.45
CA LYS A 464 -24.20 -54.18 6.26
C LYS A 464 -24.26 -53.09 5.17
N PRO A 465 -23.22 -52.26 4.90
CA PRO A 465 -22.02 -51.86 5.69
C PRO A 465 -21.61 -50.35 5.51
N THR A 466 -20.98 -49.67 6.48
CA THR A 466 -20.46 -48.28 6.28
C THR A 466 -19.26 -47.95 7.18
N GLY A 467 -18.05 -48.09 6.66
CA GLY A 467 -16.84 -47.62 7.35
C GLY A 467 -15.61 -47.72 6.44
N CYS A 468 -14.73 -46.72 6.50
CA CYS A 468 -13.48 -46.71 5.76
C CYS A 468 -12.61 -47.94 6.10
N PRO A 469 -11.78 -48.46 5.16
CA PRO A 469 -10.81 -49.51 5.45
C PRO A 469 -9.93 -49.16 6.66
N SER A 470 -9.40 -50.15 7.39
CA SER A 470 -8.54 -49.95 8.58
C SER A 470 -7.36 -49.00 8.38
N ASP A 471 -6.90 -48.85 7.15
CA ASP A 471 -5.72 -48.06 6.76
C ASP A 471 -6.07 -46.61 6.35
N LEU A 472 -7.37 -46.29 6.36
CA LEU A 472 -7.94 -45.00 5.99
C LEU A 472 -8.79 -44.49 7.16
N VAL A 473 -8.85 -43.17 7.32
CA VAL A 473 -9.64 -42.52 8.35
C VAL A 473 -10.91 -41.99 7.72
N ASP A 474 -12.05 -42.33 8.32
CA ASP A 474 -13.32 -41.69 8.01
C ASP A 474 -13.30 -40.27 8.58
N VAL A 475 -13.34 -39.27 7.70
CA VAL A 475 -13.24 -37.85 8.08
C VAL A 475 -14.54 -37.36 8.73
N ASP A 476 -15.67 -37.99 8.40
CA ASP A 476 -16.96 -37.69 9.03
C ASP A 476 -17.85 -38.96 9.12
N PRO A 477 -17.85 -39.66 10.26
CA PRO A 477 -18.65 -40.86 10.46
C PRO A 477 -20.18 -40.64 10.37
N HIS A 478 -20.65 -39.39 10.36
CA HIS A 478 -22.07 -39.03 10.36
C HIS A 478 -22.59 -38.60 8.97
N ASP A 479 -21.71 -38.37 7.98
CA ASP A 479 -22.11 -38.15 6.59
C ASP A 479 -22.05 -39.47 5.79
N PRO A 480 -23.17 -40.00 5.28
CA PRO A 480 -23.16 -41.19 4.43
C PRO A 480 -22.40 -41.00 3.09
N LYS A 481 -21.95 -39.79 2.76
CA LYS A 481 -21.07 -39.45 1.62
C LYS A 481 -19.62 -39.14 2.03
N SER A 482 -19.22 -39.40 3.28
CA SER A 482 -17.91 -39.03 3.80
C SER A 482 -16.75 -39.57 2.97
N HIS A 483 -15.74 -38.72 2.77
CA HIS A 483 -14.53 -39.10 2.03
C HIS A 483 -13.55 -39.81 2.95
N CYS A 484 -13.14 -41.03 2.58
CA CYS A 484 -12.04 -41.72 3.26
C CYS A 484 -10.71 -41.02 2.97
N ALA A 485 -10.01 -40.57 4.02
CA ALA A 485 -8.72 -39.90 3.92
C ALA A 485 -7.57 -40.81 4.35
N PHE A 486 -6.37 -40.53 3.84
CA PHE A 486 -5.18 -41.30 4.20
C PHE A 486 -4.80 -41.01 5.66
N SER A 487 -4.56 -42.06 6.45
CA SER A 487 -4.08 -41.88 7.82
C SER A 487 -2.69 -41.24 7.82
N CYS A 488 -2.44 -40.31 8.75
CA CYS A 488 -1.15 -39.64 8.86
C CYS A 488 -0.03 -40.65 9.14
N GLN A 489 1.12 -40.48 8.47
CA GLN A 489 2.31 -41.35 8.57
C GLN A 489 2.13 -42.82 8.17
N SER A 490 0.92 -43.26 7.83
CA SER A 490 0.67 -44.62 7.32
C SER A 490 1.33 -44.84 5.95
N ASN A 491 1.68 -46.09 5.64
CA ASN A 491 2.29 -46.49 4.36
C ASN A 491 1.20 -46.97 3.39
N VAL A 492 0.48 -46.01 2.80
CA VAL A 492 -0.65 -46.31 1.91
C VAL A 492 -0.16 -46.42 0.48
N MET A 493 0.45 -45.36 -0.05
CA MET A 493 0.97 -45.31 -1.42
C MET A 493 2.49 -45.53 -1.47
N PHE A 494 3.21 -45.17 -0.41
CA PHE A 494 4.68 -45.23 -0.38
C PHE A 494 5.22 -45.84 0.92
N SER A 495 6.33 -46.57 0.83
CA SER A 495 7.04 -47.09 1.99
C SER A 495 7.79 -45.99 2.76
N THR A 496 8.17 -46.27 4.01
CA THR A 496 8.96 -45.36 4.85
C THR A 496 10.30 -45.02 4.22
N ASP A 497 10.96 -45.98 3.57
CA ASP A 497 12.25 -45.77 2.90
C ASP A 497 12.11 -44.83 1.70
N ASN A 498 11.04 -45.00 0.89
CA ASN A 498 10.73 -44.10 -0.22
C ASN A 498 10.52 -42.66 0.27
N LYS A 499 9.77 -42.49 1.38
CA LYS A 499 9.52 -41.19 2.00
C LYS A 499 10.81 -40.54 2.49
N ARG A 500 11.66 -41.29 3.20
CA ARG A 500 12.95 -40.80 3.71
C ARG A 500 13.87 -40.38 2.57
N MET A 501 13.95 -41.20 1.54
CA MET A 501 14.78 -40.94 0.37
C MET A 501 14.36 -39.66 -0.35
N VAL A 502 13.07 -39.51 -0.68
CA VAL A 502 12.57 -38.31 -1.39
C VAL A 502 12.74 -37.05 -0.57
N ARG A 503 12.42 -37.08 0.72
CA ARG A 503 12.55 -35.91 1.60
C ARG A 503 14.01 -35.47 1.73
N SER A 504 14.94 -36.41 1.89
CA SER A 504 16.38 -36.11 1.98
C SER A 504 16.91 -35.47 0.69
N TRP A 505 16.65 -36.08 -0.47
CA TRP A 505 17.11 -35.56 -1.76
C TRP A 505 16.49 -34.19 -2.10
N SER A 506 15.19 -34.00 -1.78
CA SER A 506 14.51 -32.72 -2.01
C SER A 506 15.16 -31.58 -1.25
N ILE A 507 15.68 -31.80 -0.03
CA ILE A 507 16.37 -30.77 0.76
C ILE A 507 17.65 -30.31 0.06
N TRP A 508 18.50 -31.25 -0.38
CA TRP A 508 19.76 -30.92 -1.05
C TRP A 508 19.54 -30.13 -2.34
N PHE A 509 18.61 -30.59 -3.18
CA PHE A 509 18.28 -29.90 -4.43
C PHE A 509 17.61 -28.56 -4.17
N ALA A 510 16.70 -28.47 -3.21
CA ALA A 510 16.06 -27.20 -2.84
C ALA A 510 17.06 -26.18 -2.29
N ALA A 511 18.05 -26.60 -1.50
CA ALA A 511 19.09 -25.73 -0.97
C ALA A 511 19.97 -25.17 -2.10
N ALA A 512 20.41 -26.02 -3.01
CA ALA A 512 21.17 -25.60 -4.19
C ALA A 512 20.36 -24.63 -5.06
N ASN A 513 19.10 -24.97 -5.35
CA ASN A 513 18.20 -24.17 -6.18
C ASN A 513 17.89 -22.81 -5.56
N ALA A 514 17.53 -22.79 -4.28
CA ALA A 514 17.25 -21.57 -3.53
C ALA A 514 18.49 -20.69 -3.43
N GLY A 515 19.66 -21.26 -3.15
CA GLY A 515 20.92 -20.52 -3.08
C GLY A 515 21.27 -19.84 -4.40
N VAL A 516 21.19 -20.57 -5.52
CA VAL A 516 21.43 -20.04 -6.86
C VAL A 516 20.42 -18.96 -7.23
N ALA A 517 19.14 -19.21 -7.02
CA ALA A 517 18.06 -18.28 -7.35
C ALA A 517 18.15 -16.99 -6.52
N PHE A 518 18.44 -17.11 -5.23
CA PHE A 518 18.62 -15.98 -4.32
C PHE A 518 19.85 -15.16 -4.67
N PHE A 519 21.01 -15.79 -4.91
CA PHE A 519 22.20 -15.09 -5.38
C PHE A 519 21.94 -14.36 -6.70
N SER A 520 21.19 -14.99 -7.60
CA SER A 520 20.79 -14.37 -8.87
C SER A 520 19.94 -13.13 -8.63
N PHE A 521 18.86 -13.25 -7.84
CA PHE A 521 18.00 -12.14 -7.45
C PHE A 521 18.78 -10.97 -6.82
N LEU A 522 19.66 -11.26 -5.85
CA LEU A 522 20.50 -10.23 -5.21
C LEU A 522 21.42 -9.53 -6.20
N THR A 523 22.06 -10.27 -7.11
CA THR A 523 22.93 -9.70 -8.13
C THR A 523 22.17 -8.72 -9.03
N PHE A 524 20.95 -9.08 -9.45
CA PHE A 524 20.08 -8.19 -10.22
C PHE A 524 19.62 -6.97 -9.39
N ALA A 525 19.38 -7.13 -8.09
CA ALA A 525 18.98 -6.05 -7.20
C ALA A 525 20.11 -5.03 -6.95
N ILE A 526 21.37 -5.48 -6.89
CA ILE A 526 22.55 -4.63 -6.73
C ILE A 526 22.77 -3.77 -7.98
N ASP A 527 22.59 -4.32 -9.18
CA ASP A 527 22.89 -3.65 -10.46
C ASP A 527 21.64 -3.54 -11.37
N ARG A 528 20.58 -2.89 -10.87
CA ARG A 528 19.28 -2.81 -11.58
C ARG A 528 19.35 -2.10 -12.95
N LYS A 529 20.27 -1.15 -13.13
CA LYS A 529 20.40 -0.37 -14.38
C LYS A 529 21.00 -1.16 -15.54
N ARG A 530 21.69 -2.26 -15.24
CA ARG A 530 22.38 -3.10 -16.23
C ARG A 530 21.45 -4.01 -17.04
N PHE A 531 20.27 -4.34 -16.51
CA PHE A 531 19.40 -5.37 -17.07
C PHE A 531 18.08 -4.77 -17.60
N ARG A 532 17.97 -4.64 -18.92
CA ARG A 532 16.75 -4.19 -19.62
C ARG A 532 15.89 -5.39 -20.06
N PHE A 533 14.65 -5.15 -20.50
CA PHE A 533 13.84 -6.21 -21.13
C PHE A 533 14.55 -6.76 -22.37
N PRO A 534 14.54 -8.09 -22.61
CA PRO A 534 13.81 -9.17 -21.91
C PRO A 534 14.48 -9.70 -20.63
N GLU A 535 15.75 -9.37 -20.37
CA GLU A 535 16.55 -9.90 -19.25
C GLU A 535 15.92 -9.60 -17.88
N ARG A 536 15.21 -8.48 -17.75
CA ARG A 536 14.47 -8.09 -16.54
C ARG A 536 13.39 -9.10 -16.12
N CYS A 537 12.89 -9.95 -17.01
CA CYS A 537 11.96 -11.03 -16.63
C CYS A 537 12.65 -12.09 -15.74
N VAL A 538 13.96 -12.31 -15.95
CA VAL A 538 14.74 -13.29 -15.18
C VAL A 538 14.88 -12.89 -13.71
N PHE A 539 14.83 -11.59 -13.41
CA PHE A 539 14.83 -11.08 -12.03
C PHE A 539 13.58 -11.54 -11.24
N TYR A 540 12.39 -11.43 -11.84
CA TYR A 540 11.16 -11.89 -11.19
C TYR A 540 11.08 -13.41 -11.17
N LEU A 541 11.57 -14.07 -12.22
CA LEU A 541 11.68 -15.52 -12.29
C LEU A 541 12.55 -16.09 -11.16
N SER A 542 13.72 -15.51 -10.89
CA SER A 542 14.62 -15.98 -9.83
C SER A 542 14.00 -15.81 -8.43
N LEU A 543 13.25 -14.73 -8.20
CA LEU A 543 12.48 -14.57 -6.97
C LEU A 543 11.41 -15.66 -6.80
N CYS A 544 10.66 -15.96 -7.86
CA CYS A 544 9.64 -17.02 -7.84
C CYS A 544 10.25 -18.40 -7.56
N ILE A 545 11.36 -18.73 -8.22
CA ILE A 545 12.06 -20.00 -8.03
C ILE A 545 12.58 -20.14 -6.59
N PHE A 546 13.16 -19.08 -6.03
CA PHE A 546 13.59 -19.05 -4.63
C PHE A 546 12.42 -19.35 -3.68
N LEU A 547 11.32 -18.61 -3.79
CA LEU A 547 10.16 -18.76 -2.90
C LEU A 547 9.48 -20.14 -3.04
N SER A 548 9.41 -20.68 -4.27
CA SER A 548 8.87 -22.02 -4.51
C SER A 548 9.70 -23.18 -3.94
N SER A 549 10.97 -22.92 -3.62
CA SER A 549 11.90 -23.90 -3.05
C SER A 549 11.84 -23.96 -1.52
N LEU A 550 11.38 -22.89 -0.86
CA LEU A 550 11.34 -22.80 0.61
C LEU A 550 10.52 -23.92 1.29
N PRO A 551 9.36 -24.36 0.78
CA PRO A 551 8.61 -25.45 1.40
C PRO A 551 9.42 -26.74 1.51
N TYR A 552 10.30 -27.04 0.55
CA TYR A 552 11.15 -28.23 0.57
C TYR A 552 12.30 -28.14 1.60
N LEU A 553 12.59 -26.96 2.13
CA LEU A 553 13.56 -26.73 3.21
C LEU A 553 12.90 -26.76 4.61
N SER A 554 11.58 -26.65 4.69
CA SER A 554 10.84 -26.75 5.96
C SER A 554 11.11 -28.02 6.79
N PRO A 555 11.48 -29.19 6.22
CA PRO A 555 11.86 -30.36 7.01
C PRO A 555 13.12 -30.19 7.87
N LEU A 556 13.92 -29.15 7.66
CA LEU A 556 15.08 -28.84 8.50
C LEU A 556 14.69 -28.29 9.89
N ILE A 557 13.47 -27.78 10.02
CA ILE A 557 13.02 -27.05 11.21
C ILE A 557 11.76 -27.69 11.81
N ILE A 558 10.89 -28.25 10.97
CA ILE A 558 9.56 -28.75 11.35
C ILE A 558 9.50 -30.24 11.01
N ASP A 559 8.72 -31.02 11.76
CA ASP A 559 8.47 -32.44 11.45
C ASP A 559 7.34 -32.65 10.43
N ALA A 560 7.38 -33.78 9.71
CA ALA A 560 6.41 -34.14 8.68
C ALA A 560 4.92 -34.11 9.10
N PRO A 561 4.49 -34.65 10.26
CA PRO A 561 3.08 -34.63 10.67
C PRO A 561 2.54 -33.22 10.88
N ILE A 562 3.35 -32.31 11.46
CA ILE A 562 2.95 -30.92 11.73
C ILE A 562 2.65 -30.18 10.41
N ARG A 563 3.42 -30.45 9.35
CA ARG A 563 3.25 -29.78 8.05
C ARG A 563 2.05 -30.24 7.23
N SER A 564 1.61 -31.48 7.42
CA SER A 564 0.75 -32.16 6.43
C SER A 564 -0.48 -32.85 7.00
N CYS A 565 -0.58 -33.02 8.32
CA CYS A 565 -1.67 -33.74 8.94
C CYS A 565 -2.57 -32.85 9.80
N HIS A 566 -3.79 -33.32 10.00
CA HIS A 566 -4.79 -32.79 10.93
C HIS A 566 -5.21 -33.88 11.92
N ALA A 567 -5.51 -33.51 13.16
CA ALA A 567 -5.90 -34.44 14.22
C ALA A 567 -7.42 -34.40 14.44
N LEU A 568 -8.08 -35.56 14.47
CA LEU A 568 -9.45 -35.70 14.94
C LEU A 568 -9.47 -35.71 16.48
N GLY A 569 -10.60 -35.27 17.07
CA GLY A 569 -10.83 -35.32 18.52
C GLY A 569 -10.80 -36.73 19.14
N ASN A 570 -10.80 -37.79 18.31
CA ASN A 570 -10.65 -39.19 18.73
C ASN A 570 -9.19 -39.68 18.81
N GLY A 571 -8.20 -38.79 18.65
CA GLY A 571 -6.77 -39.10 18.72
C GLY A 571 -6.17 -39.69 17.43
N ARG A 572 -6.96 -39.92 16.37
CA ARG A 572 -6.45 -40.30 15.04
C ARG A 572 -6.11 -39.06 14.22
N SER A 573 -5.09 -39.14 13.38
CA SER A 573 -4.74 -38.07 12.45
C SER A 573 -4.81 -38.54 11.00
N TYR A 574 -5.17 -37.62 10.12
CA TYR A 574 -5.29 -37.85 8.68
C TYR A 574 -4.54 -36.77 7.90
N LEU A 575 -4.22 -37.09 6.65
CA LEU A 575 -3.55 -36.20 5.72
C LEU A 575 -4.51 -35.07 5.30
N SER A 576 -4.10 -33.81 5.43
CA SER A 576 -4.99 -32.66 5.20
C SER A 576 -5.55 -32.64 3.78
N ILE A 577 -6.89 -32.58 3.67
CA ILE A 577 -7.66 -32.53 2.41
C ILE A 577 -8.68 -31.40 2.53
N GLY A 578 -8.69 -30.45 1.58
CA GLY A 578 -9.71 -29.41 1.47
C GLY A 578 -9.84 -28.43 2.66
N THR A 579 -8.99 -28.55 3.68
CA THR A 579 -9.11 -27.87 4.97
C THR A 579 -8.05 -26.78 5.15
N PHE A 580 -8.49 -25.59 5.61
CA PHE A 580 -7.64 -24.42 5.92
C PHE A 580 -7.05 -24.42 7.34
N ASP A 581 -7.36 -25.43 8.15
CA ASP A 581 -7.06 -25.43 9.58
C ASP A 581 -5.57 -25.62 9.90
N ASN A 582 -4.80 -26.19 8.96
CA ASN A 582 -3.35 -26.31 9.10
C ASN A 582 -2.63 -25.16 8.37
N SER A 583 -2.18 -24.15 9.11
CA SER A 583 -1.48 -22.98 8.58
C SER A 583 -0.18 -23.34 7.83
N TYR A 584 0.54 -24.38 8.25
CA TYR A 584 1.77 -24.83 7.57
C TYR A 584 1.46 -25.49 6.23
N CYS A 585 0.36 -26.22 6.16
CA CYS A 585 -0.16 -26.80 4.92
C CYS A 585 -0.54 -25.69 3.94
N LEU A 586 -1.33 -24.70 4.39
CA LEU A 586 -1.71 -23.56 3.56
C LEU A 586 -0.50 -22.75 3.09
N ALA A 587 0.46 -22.47 3.98
CA ALA A 587 1.69 -21.77 3.63
C ALA A 587 2.54 -22.55 2.62
N SER A 588 2.65 -23.87 2.76
CA SER A 588 3.36 -24.73 1.80
C SER A 588 2.69 -24.71 0.43
N PHE A 589 1.36 -24.73 0.38
CA PHE A 589 0.59 -24.59 -0.85
C PHE A 589 0.84 -23.23 -1.52
N LEU A 590 0.70 -22.13 -0.79
CA LEU A 590 0.91 -20.79 -1.34
C LEU A 590 2.35 -20.61 -1.83
N LEU A 591 3.33 -21.01 -1.04
CA LEU A 591 4.73 -20.88 -1.43
C LEU A 591 5.07 -21.78 -2.64
N ASN A 592 4.55 -23.01 -2.70
CA ASN A 592 4.86 -23.92 -3.79
C ASN A 592 4.05 -23.63 -5.06
N TYR A 593 2.71 -23.62 -4.99
CA TYR A 593 1.83 -23.57 -6.16
C TYR A 593 1.80 -22.19 -6.81
N PHE A 594 1.59 -21.11 -6.04
CA PHE A 594 1.51 -19.76 -6.61
C PHE A 594 2.82 -19.35 -7.26
N PHE A 595 3.97 -19.53 -6.58
CA PHE A 595 5.25 -19.10 -7.12
C PHE A 595 5.78 -20.00 -8.23
N SER A 596 5.49 -21.31 -8.24
CA SER A 596 5.83 -22.15 -9.40
C SER A 596 4.99 -21.79 -10.63
N THR A 597 3.71 -21.47 -10.45
CA THR A 597 2.84 -20.97 -11.53
C THR A 597 3.31 -19.61 -12.04
N ALA A 598 3.68 -18.70 -11.13
CA ALA A 598 4.25 -17.41 -11.48
C ALA A 598 5.59 -17.55 -12.21
N ALA A 599 6.45 -18.49 -11.80
CA ALA A 599 7.70 -18.78 -12.50
C ALA A 599 7.44 -19.22 -13.95
N ALA A 600 6.48 -20.14 -14.17
CA ALA A 600 6.11 -20.57 -15.51
C ALA A 600 5.59 -19.42 -16.39
N LEU A 601 4.77 -18.53 -15.82
CA LEU A 601 4.26 -17.35 -16.54
C LEU A 601 5.33 -16.28 -16.77
N TRP A 602 6.26 -16.08 -15.84
CA TRP A 602 7.42 -15.19 -16.05
C TRP A 602 8.34 -15.70 -17.15
N TRP A 603 8.50 -17.02 -17.26
CA TRP A 603 9.22 -17.63 -18.38
C TRP A 603 8.47 -17.48 -19.72
N LEU A 604 7.14 -17.60 -19.70
CA LEU A 604 6.31 -17.31 -20.88
C LEU A 604 6.47 -15.84 -21.31
N MET A 605 6.47 -14.91 -20.37
CA MET A 605 6.68 -13.48 -20.64
C MET A 605 8.10 -13.17 -21.12
N PHE A 606 9.11 -13.87 -20.60
CA PHE A 606 10.47 -13.82 -21.16
C PHE A 606 10.48 -14.27 -22.62
N SER A 607 9.81 -15.38 -22.93
CA SER A 607 9.71 -15.93 -24.29
C SER A 607 9.00 -14.97 -25.24
N PHE A 608 7.90 -14.36 -24.79
CA PHE A 608 7.15 -13.36 -25.54
C PHE A 608 7.98 -12.10 -25.81
N THR A 609 8.66 -11.55 -24.80
CA THR A 609 9.51 -10.35 -24.96
C THR A 609 10.75 -10.64 -25.81
N LEU A 610 11.29 -11.86 -25.77
CA LEU A 610 12.33 -12.33 -26.69
C LEU A 610 11.82 -12.34 -28.15
N TYR A 611 10.61 -12.84 -28.40
CA TYR A 611 9.98 -12.79 -29.71
C TYR A 611 9.72 -11.35 -30.19
N LEU A 612 9.25 -10.45 -29.32
CA LEU A 612 9.05 -9.05 -29.70
C LEU A 612 10.36 -8.36 -30.08
N SER A 613 11.42 -8.59 -29.30
CA SER A 613 12.73 -8.01 -29.56
C SER A 613 13.34 -8.55 -30.86
N GLY A 614 13.40 -9.88 -31.04
CA GLY A 614 14.00 -10.50 -32.22
C GLY A 614 13.09 -10.50 -33.46
N GLY A 615 11.82 -10.86 -33.30
CA GLY A 615 10.82 -11.07 -34.34
C GLY A 615 10.12 -9.80 -34.83
N ARG A 616 9.78 -8.89 -33.91
CA ARG A 616 9.07 -7.65 -34.22
C ARG A 616 9.96 -6.40 -34.16
N LYS A 617 11.25 -6.57 -33.86
CA LYS A 617 12.26 -5.50 -33.78
C LYS A 617 11.91 -4.43 -32.74
N TRP A 618 11.22 -4.81 -31.66
CA TRP A 618 10.91 -3.89 -30.58
C TRP A 618 12.18 -3.52 -29.82
N VAL A 619 12.36 -2.21 -29.62
CA VAL A 619 13.46 -1.66 -28.81
C VAL A 619 13.09 -1.83 -27.33
N PRO A 620 14.04 -2.15 -26.43
CA PRO A 620 13.74 -2.38 -25.00
C PRO A 620 12.93 -1.27 -24.31
N GLU A 621 13.12 -0.01 -24.72
CA GLU A 621 12.38 1.17 -24.26
C GLU A 621 10.89 1.07 -24.58
N GLY A 622 10.52 0.53 -25.75
CA GLY A 622 9.13 0.32 -26.13
C GLY A 622 8.45 -0.81 -25.34
N ILE A 623 9.21 -1.84 -24.95
CA ILE A 623 8.71 -2.91 -24.08
C ILE A 623 8.51 -2.38 -22.64
N GLU A 624 9.40 -1.50 -22.17
CA GLU A 624 9.32 -0.90 -20.84
C GLU A 624 8.07 -0.02 -20.67
N ALA A 625 7.68 0.73 -21.71
CA ALA A 625 6.43 1.49 -21.73
C ALA A 625 5.17 0.62 -21.54
N CYS A 626 5.23 -0.66 -21.94
CA CYS A 626 4.13 -1.63 -21.78
C CYS A 626 4.35 -2.62 -20.63
N SER A 627 5.33 -2.38 -19.75
CA SER A 627 5.73 -3.34 -18.70
C SER A 627 4.60 -3.69 -17.73
N SER A 628 3.64 -2.78 -17.49
CA SER A 628 2.46 -3.04 -16.66
C SER A 628 1.64 -4.25 -17.14
N TYR A 629 1.50 -4.46 -18.45
CA TYR A 629 0.79 -5.62 -19.02
C TYR A 629 1.54 -6.93 -18.77
N VAL A 630 2.87 -6.90 -18.87
CA VAL A 630 3.73 -8.05 -18.59
C VAL A 630 3.56 -8.50 -17.14
N HIS A 631 3.56 -7.54 -16.21
CA HIS A 631 3.31 -7.78 -14.80
C HIS A 631 1.91 -8.29 -14.50
N PHE A 632 0.90 -7.70 -15.13
CA PHE A 632 -0.50 -8.09 -14.96
C PHE A 632 -0.73 -9.54 -15.41
N VAL A 633 -0.19 -9.96 -16.55
CA VAL A 633 -0.33 -11.35 -17.03
C VAL A 633 0.37 -12.33 -16.08
N ALA A 634 1.62 -12.06 -15.70
CA ALA A 634 2.37 -13.01 -14.88
C ALA A 634 1.83 -13.15 -13.45
N TRP A 635 1.58 -12.03 -12.77
CA TRP A 635 1.06 -12.07 -11.40
C TRP A 635 -0.44 -12.29 -11.34
N GLY A 636 -1.21 -11.64 -12.20
CA GLY A 636 -2.67 -11.71 -12.20
C GLY A 636 -3.19 -13.12 -12.49
N LEU A 637 -2.66 -13.78 -13.53
CA LEU A 637 -3.09 -15.16 -13.84
C LEU A 637 -2.67 -16.16 -12.75
N SER A 638 -1.49 -15.98 -12.14
CA SER A 638 -1.05 -16.82 -11.00
C SER A 638 -1.94 -16.66 -9.77
N SER A 639 -2.31 -15.42 -9.45
CA SER A 639 -3.21 -15.10 -8.34
C SER A 639 -4.60 -15.66 -8.61
N LEU A 640 -5.12 -15.48 -9.81
CA LEU A 640 -6.43 -15.99 -10.21
C LEU A 640 -6.49 -17.52 -10.10
N ALA A 641 -5.48 -18.24 -10.61
CA ALA A 641 -5.40 -19.69 -10.49
C ALA A 641 -5.39 -20.15 -9.02
N THR A 642 -4.60 -19.48 -8.17
CA THR A 642 -4.54 -19.77 -6.72
C THR A 642 -5.87 -19.53 -6.03
N ILE A 643 -6.53 -18.39 -6.32
CA ILE A 643 -7.85 -18.06 -5.75
C ILE A 643 -8.90 -19.09 -6.15
N ILE A 644 -8.93 -19.51 -7.42
CA ILE A 644 -9.87 -20.52 -7.90
C ILE A 644 -9.67 -21.85 -7.15
N VAL A 645 -8.43 -22.30 -6.98
CA VAL A 645 -8.12 -23.53 -6.22
C VAL A 645 -8.59 -23.43 -4.76
N LEU A 646 -8.41 -22.28 -4.12
CA LEU A 646 -8.87 -22.03 -2.75
C LEU A 646 -10.40 -22.04 -2.66
N ILE A 647 -11.11 -21.40 -3.59
CA ILE A 647 -12.58 -21.39 -3.64
C ILE A 647 -13.15 -22.80 -3.78
N PHE A 648 -12.53 -23.64 -4.61
CA PHE A 648 -12.97 -25.02 -4.82
C PHE A 648 -12.44 -26.02 -3.79
N ASN A 649 -11.73 -25.57 -2.75
CA ASN A 649 -11.12 -26.39 -1.70
C ASN A 649 -10.31 -27.59 -2.26
N LYS A 650 -9.51 -27.37 -3.30
CA LYS A 650 -8.72 -28.43 -3.99
C LYS A 650 -7.26 -28.53 -3.53
N VAL A 651 -7.00 -28.18 -2.27
CA VAL A 651 -5.67 -28.26 -1.65
C VAL A 651 -5.53 -29.58 -0.90
N ASP A 652 -4.53 -30.39 -1.26
CA ASP A 652 -4.29 -31.71 -0.68
C ASP A 652 -2.82 -31.88 -0.26
N ALA A 653 -2.60 -32.52 0.88
CA ALA A 653 -1.26 -32.87 1.34
C ALA A 653 -0.69 -34.10 0.59
N SER A 654 0.63 -34.14 0.41
CA SER A 654 1.36 -35.25 -0.20
C SER A 654 1.92 -36.20 0.86
N GLU A 655 1.61 -37.49 0.75
CA GLU A 655 2.18 -38.54 1.63
C GLU A 655 3.71 -38.62 1.49
N LEU A 656 4.22 -38.44 0.28
CA LEU A 656 5.64 -38.61 -0.07
C LEU A 656 6.49 -37.45 0.47
N THR A 657 6.11 -36.21 0.16
CA THR A 657 6.89 -35.01 0.51
C THR A 657 6.48 -34.36 1.82
N ALA A 658 5.29 -34.68 2.35
CA ALA A 658 4.69 -34.00 3.50
C ALA A 658 4.54 -32.48 3.30
N LEU A 659 4.18 -32.08 2.07
CA LEU A 659 3.86 -30.71 1.67
C LEU A 659 2.48 -30.68 1.01
N CYS A 660 1.79 -29.56 1.14
CA CYS A 660 0.48 -29.35 0.51
C CYS A 660 0.62 -28.65 -0.82
N SER A 661 -0.12 -29.14 -1.82
CA SER A 661 -0.21 -28.58 -3.16
C SER A 661 -1.50 -29.07 -3.83
N VAL A 662 -1.67 -28.78 -5.12
CA VAL A 662 -2.87 -29.18 -5.87
C VAL A 662 -2.63 -30.51 -6.56
N GLY A 663 -3.62 -31.40 -6.50
CA GLY A 663 -3.58 -32.66 -7.26
C GLY A 663 -2.56 -33.67 -6.72
N ASN A 664 -2.38 -33.71 -5.40
CA ASN A 664 -1.59 -34.75 -4.75
C ASN A 664 -2.35 -36.07 -4.62
N LEU A 665 -3.64 -35.97 -4.26
CA LEU A 665 -4.54 -37.12 -4.13
C LEU A 665 -5.67 -37.07 -5.18
N ASN A 666 -6.02 -35.87 -5.66
CA ASN A 666 -7.09 -35.68 -6.63
C ASN A 666 -6.57 -35.60 -8.08
N SER A 667 -6.91 -36.58 -8.93
CA SER A 667 -6.49 -36.63 -10.35
C SER A 667 -7.13 -35.54 -11.22
N ILE A 668 -8.38 -35.15 -10.95
CA ILE A 668 -9.10 -34.11 -11.70
C ILE A 668 -8.48 -32.74 -11.43
N ALA A 669 -8.18 -32.44 -10.17
CA ALA A 669 -7.49 -31.21 -9.79
C ALA A 669 -6.08 -31.15 -10.39
N LEU A 670 -5.35 -32.27 -10.41
CA LEU A 670 -4.04 -32.38 -11.06
C LEU A 670 -4.12 -32.04 -12.56
N LEU A 671 -5.13 -32.55 -13.27
CA LEU A 671 -5.30 -32.30 -14.70
C LEU A 671 -5.55 -30.81 -14.99
N TRP A 672 -6.58 -30.23 -14.40
CA TRP A 672 -7.06 -28.89 -14.77
C TRP A 672 -6.23 -27.75 -14.17
N PHE A 673 -5.70 -27.90 -12.96
CA PHE A 673 -4.98 -26.81 -12.28
C PHE A 673 -3.47 -26.90 -12.40
N VAL A 674 -2.91 -28.03 -12.85
CA VAL A 674 -1.46 -28.23 -12.96
C VAL A 674 -1.06 -28.60 -14.38
N ILE A 675 -1.57 -29.71 -14.93
CA ILE A 675 -1.12 -30.24 -16.23
C ILE A 675 -1.52 -29.31 -17.39
N VAL A 676 -2.81 -28.98 -17.51
CA VAL A 676 -3.33 -28.15 -18.62
C VAL A 676 -2.65 -26.77 -18.68
N PRO A 677 -2.57 -25.99 -17.58
CA PRO A 677 -1.88 -24.69 -17.61
C PRO A 677 -0.40 -24.82 -17.97
N ARG A 678 0.29 -25.86 -17.48
CA ARG A 678 1.70 -26.09 -17.82
C ARG A 678 1.91 -26.45 -19.28
N ILE A 679 1.06 -27.29 -19.87
CA ILE A 679 1.10 -27.60 -21.31
C ILE A 679 0.93 -26.31 -22.12
N ILE A 680 -0.07 -25.50 -21.80
CA ILE A 680 -0.34 -24.23 -22.48
C ILE A 680 0.88 -23.31 -22.40
N CYS A 681 1.45 -23.11 -21.22
CA CYS A 681 2.63 -22.28 -21.03
C CYS A 681 3.83 -22.79 -21.83
N ILE A 682 4.15 -24.10 -21.75
CA ILE A 682 5.30 -24.70 -22.45
C ILE A 682 5.12 -24.60 -23.97
N VAL A 683 3.95 -24.94 -24.51
CA VAL A 683 3.68 -24.91 -25.95
C VAL A 683 3.75 -23.47 -26.49
N ILE A 684 3.04 -22.53 -25.86
CA ILE A 684 3.05 -21.13 -26.32
C ILE A 684 4.46 -20.52 -26.17
N GLY A 685 5.14 -20.77 -25.04
CA GLY A 685 6.48 -20.25 -24.80
C GLY A 685 7.51 -20.81 -25.77
N THR A 686 7.47 -22.11 -26.07
CA THR A 686 8.35 -22.72 -27.08
C THR A 686 8.09 -22.17 -28.48
N CYS A 687 6.83 -21.94 -28.86
CA CYS A 687 6.51 -21.27 -30.13
C CYS A 687 7.14 -19.86 -30.22
N PHE A 688 7.06 -19.05 -29.17
CA PHE A 688 7.69 -17.72 -29.14
C PHE A 688 9.21 -17.80 -29.19
N ILE A 689 9.82 -18.75 -28.48
CA ILE A 689 11.27 -18.98 -28.52
C ILE A 689 11.71 -19.33 -29.93
N VAL A 690 11.07 -20.31 -30.58
CA VAL A 690 11.40 -20.71 -31.95
C VAL A 690 11.27 -19.53 -32.91
N GLY A 691 10.18 -18.76 -32.82
CA GLY A 691 9.98 -17.55 -33.63
C GLY A 691 11.05 -16.47 -33.36
N GLY A 692 11.41 -16.26 -32.10
CA GLY A 692 12.44 -15.29 -31.68
C GLY A 692 13.82 -15.68 -32.20
N PHE A 693 14.23 -16.94 -32.04
CA PHE A 693 15.50 -17.45 -32.54
C PHE A 693 15.57 -17.47 -34.06
N ALA A 694 14.51 -17.90 -34.75
CA ALA A 694 14.46 -17.87 -36.21
C ALA A 694 14.66 -16.46 -36.76
N SER A 695 14.04 -15.45 -36.14
CA SER A 695 14.22 -14.06 -36.53
C SER A 695 15.62 -13.52 -36.23
N MET A 696 16.17 -13.81 -35.04
CA MET A 696 17.54 -13.40 -34.70
C MET A 696 18.58 -14.05 -35.64
N CYS A 697 18.38 -15.32 -36.02
CA CYS A 697 19.23 -16.00 -37.01
C CYS A 697 19.15 -15.33 -38.38
N ARG A 698 17.95 -14.97 -38.85
CA ARG A 698 17.75 -14.25 -40.11
C ARG A 698 18.50 -12.91 -40.13
N GLU A 699 18.40 -12.15 -39.05
CA GLU A 699 19.11 -10.86 -38.93
C GLU A 699 20.63 -11.04 -38.81
N ARG A 700 21.11 -12.05 -38.06
CA ARG A 700 22.54 -12.39 -38.02
C ARG A 700 23.10 -12.69 -39.41
N ILE A 701 22.39 -13.49 -40.21
CA ILE A 701 22.79 -13.79 -41.59
C ILE A 701 22.86 -12.49 -42.41
N SER A 702 21.84 -11.62 -42.29
CA SER A 702 21.79 -10.31 -42.95
C SER A 702 22.98 -9.40 -42.57
N PHE A 703 23.33 -9.29 -41.29
CA PHE A 703 24.48 -8.50 -40.84
C PHE A 703 25.82 -9.08 -41.29
N ARG A 704 25.94 -10.42 -41.29
CA ARG A 704 27.13 -11.11 -41.77
C ARG A 704 27.34 -10.89 -43.26
N THR A 705 26.27 -10.88 -44.06
CA THR A 705 26.34 -10.53 -45.49
C THR A 705 26.72 -9.06 -45.75
N ARG A 706 26.48 -8.16 -44.78
CA ARG A 706 26.86 -6.73 -44.85
C ARG A 706 28.27 -6.44 -44.29
N GLY A 707 29.03 -7.47 -43.90
CA GLY A 707 30.38 -7.31 -43.35
C GLY A 707 30.43 -6.71 -41.93
N THR A 708 29.32 -6.73 -41.19
CA THR A 708 29.25 -6.18 -39.82
C THR A 708 29.69 -7.23 -38.78
N ASP A 709 30.44 -6.84 -37.74
CA ASP A 709 30.81 -7.75 -36.65
C ASP A 709 29.57 -8.20 -35.86
N THR A 710 29.31 -9.52 -35.87
CA THR A 710 28.16 -10.15 -35.21
C THR A 710 28.53 -10.82 -33.88
N SER A 711 29.79 -10.74 -33.44
CA SER A 711 30.32 -11.45 -32.26
C SER A 711 29.53 -11.20 -30.97
N LYS A 712 29.03 -9.98 -30.76
CA LYS A 712 28.19 -9.62 -29.59
C LYS A 712 26.80 -10.24 -29.66
N LEU A 713 26.19 -10.22 -30.86
CA LEU A 713 24.88 -10.80 -31.09
C LEU A 713 24.92 -12.32 -30.93
N GLU A 714 25.97 -12.97 -31.43
CA GLU A 714 26.18 -14.42 -31.29
C GLU A 714 26.32 -14.84 -29.82
N LYS A 715 27.10 -14.10 -29.03
CA LYS A 715 27.23 -14.35 -27.58
C LYS A 715 25.89 -14.18 -26.85
N LEU A 716 25.09 -13.19 -27.24
CA LEU A 716 23.76 -12.96 -26.65
C LEU A 716 22.78 -14.07 -27.01
N MET A 717 22.73 -14.47 -28.29
CA MET A 717 21.90 -15.57 -28.79
C MET A 717 22.26 -16.90 -28.12
N ALA A 718 23.55 -17.23 -28.04
CA ALA A 718 24.01 -18.46 -27.38
C ALA A 718 23.64 -18.48 -25.89
N LYS A 719 23.81 -17.35 -25.19
CA LYS A 719 23.44 -17.19 -23.77
C LYS A 719 21.93 -17.39 -23.56
N MET A 720 21.09 -16.74 -24.36
CA MET A 720 19.63 -16.89 -24.28
C MET A 720 19.19 -18.31 -24.64
N GLY A 721 19.83 -18.94 -25.63
CA GLY A 721 19.49 -20.29 -26.07
C GLY A 721 19.81 -21.33 -24.99
N PHE A 722 20.97 -21.21 -24.35
CA PHE A 722 21.36 -22.06 -23.23
C PHE A 722 20.44 -21.88 -22.02
N PHE A 723 20.04 -20.63 -21.70
CA PHE A 723 19.04 -20.36 -20.66
C PHE A 723 17.69 -21.04 -20.96
N CYS A 724 17.18 -20.91 -22.19
CA CYS A 724 15.92 -21.56 -22.58
C CYS A 724 16.01 -23.08 -22.48
N ALA A 725 17.11 -23.69 -22.94
CA ALA A 725 17.30 -25.14 -22.88
C ALA A 725 17.35 -25.66 -21.43
N LEU A 726 18.10 -24.99 -20.55
CA LEU A 726 18.19 -25.35 -19.13
C LEU A 726 16.86 -25.17 -18.38
N PHE A 727 15.96 -24.31 -18.86
CA PHE A 727 14.65 -24.13 -18.26
C PHE A 727 13.61 -25.13 -18.81
N ILE A 728 13.56 -25.33 -20.13
CA ILE A 728 12.56 -26.18 -20.79
C ILE A 728 12.76 -27.64 -20.41
N LEU A 729 14.01 -28.14 -20.42
CA LEU A 729 14.29 -29.56 -20.23
C LEU A 729 13.74 -30.10 -18.89
N PRO A 730 14.02 -29.48 -17.72
CA PRO A 730 13.44 -29.93 -16.47
C PRO A 730 11.91 -29.80 -16.41
N ASN A 731 11.32 -28.74 -16.99
CA ASN A 731 9.88 -28.54 -17.00
C ASN A 731 9.13 -29.57 -17.87
N VAL A 732 9.74 -30.02 -18.98
CA VAL A 732 9.19 -31.11 -19.81
C VAL A 732 9.29 -32.45 -19.08
N ILE A 733 10.42 -32.73 -18.42
CA ILE A 733 10.57 -33.93 -17.58
C ILE A 733 9.51 -33.94 -16.47
N GLU A 734 9.34 -32.82 -15.76
CA GLU A 734 8.31 -32.68 -14.74
C GLU A 734 6.91 -32.95 -15.33
N LEU A 735 6.58 -32.34 -16.48
CA LEU A 735 5.27 -32.53 -17.13
C LEU A 735 5.01 -34.01 -17.47
N VAL A 736 6.00 -34.73 -18.01
CA VAL A 736 5.89 -36.16 -18.31
C VAL A 736 5.65 -36.97 -17.03
N CYS A 737 6.39 -36.68 -15.96
CA CYS A 737 6.18 -37.34 -14.67
C CYS A 737 4.80 -37.02 -14.06
N GLN A 738 4.27 -35.81 -14.23
CA GLN A 738 2.92 -35.45 -13.78
C GLN A 738 1.83 -36.16 -14.61
N CYS A 739 2.05 -36.37 -15.91
CA CYS A 739 1.14 -37.17 -16.74
C CYS A 739 1.13 -38.64 -16.28
N TYR A 740 2.29 -39.20 -15.96
CA TYR A 740 2.38 -40.52 -15.33
C TYR A 740 1.63 -40.57 -13.99
N LYS A 741 1.84 -39.58 -13.11
CA LYS A 741 1.10 -39.44 -11.85
C LYS A 741 -0.41 -39.39 -12.06
N PHE A 742 -0.89 -38.66 -13.07
CA PHE A 742 -2.31 -38.59 -13.41
C PHE A 742 -2.89 -39.96 -13.80
N MET A 743 -2.19 -40.72 -14.64
CA MET A 743 -2.61 -42.07 -15.04
C MET A 743 -2.70 -43.01 -13.84
N ILE A 744 -1.67 -43.00 -12.99
CA ILE A 744 -1.62 -43.81 -11.77
C ILE A 744 -2.72 -43.42 -10.79
N LEU A 745 -2.89 -42.12 -10.48
CA LEU A 745 -3.91 -41.66 -9.54
C LEU A 745 -5.32 -42.01 -10.03
N THR A 746 -5.59 -41.89 -11.34
CA THR A 746 -6.91 -42.24 -11.90
C THR A 746 -7.21 -43.72 -11.74
N GLN A 747 -6.22 -44.60 -11.95
CA GLN A 747 -6.36 -46.04 -11.75
C GLN A 747 -6.50 -46.39 -10.25
N TRP A 748 -5.67 -45.77 -9.40
CA TRP A 748 -5.59 -46.04 -7.97
C TRP A 748 -6.86 -45.61 -7.22
N THR A 749 -7.37 -44.40 -7.51
CA THR A 749 -8.59 -43.88 -6.89
C THR A 749 -9.78 -44.80 -7.18
N ARG A 750 -9.91 -45.26 -8.42
CA ARG A 750 -10.98 -46.17 -8.83
C ARG A 750 -10.94 -47.51 -8.10
N MET A 751 -9.76 -48.12 -7.97
CA MET A 751 -9.60 -49.48 -7.41
C MET A 751 -9.50 -49.52 -5.88
N THR A 752 -9.20 -48.39 -5.24
CA THR A 752 -8.93 -48.34 -3.79
C THR A 752 -10.00 -47.56 -3.01
N ILE A 753 -10.52 -46.47 -3.57
CA ILE A 753 -11.49 -45.58 -2.92
C ILE A 753 -12.90 -45.84 -3.45
N GLU A 754 -13.10 -45.81 -4.78
CA GLU A 754 -14.44 -45.94 -5.40
C GLU A 754 -14.97 -47.38 -5.40
N CYS A 755 -14.10 -48.39 -5.49
CA CYS A 755 -14.48 -49.81 -5.51
C CYS A 755 -15.23 -50.28 -4.24
N LYS A 756 -15.14 -49.55 -3.11
CA LYS A 756 -15.91 -49.85 -1.89
C LYS A 756 -17.33 -49.27 -1.89
N GLN A 757 -17.62 -48.27 -2.71
CA GLN A 757 -19.00 -47.80 -2.90
C GLN A 757 -19.87 -48.83 -3.63
N GLN A 758 -19.27 -49.83 -4.28
CA GLN A 758 -19.96 -50.86 -5.08
C GLN A 758 -19.91 -52.29 -4.49
N LEU A 759 -19.65 -52.46 -3.18
CA LEU A 759 -19.56 -53.77 -2.50
C LEU A 759 -18.54 -54.78 -3.11
N GLY A 760 -17.60 -54.33 -3.93
CA GLY A 760 -16.57 -55.18 -4.53
C GLY A 760 -15.37 -55.43 -3.60
N ALA A 761 -14.65 -56.55 -3.82
CA ALA A 761 -13.36 -56.81 -3.20
C ALA A 761 -12.30 -55.86 -3.81
N CYS A 762 -11.94 -54.80 -3.09
CA CYS A 762 -10.89 -53.88 -3.52
C CYS A 762 -9.54 -54.59 -3.57
N HIS A 763 -8.99 -54.74 -4.78
CA HIS A 763 -7.61 -55.14 -4.96
C HIS A 763 -6.74 -53.90 -5.11
N ARG A 764 -5.75 -53.73 -4.22
CA ARG A 764 -4.80 -52.63 -4.36
C ARG A 764 -3.92 -52.88 -5.60
N PRO A 765 -3.83 -51.92 -6.53
CA PRO A 765 -2.84 -52.02 -7.60
C PRO A 765 -1.42 -52.06 -7.05
N THR A 766 -0.48 -52.50 -7.90
CA THR A 766 0.95 -52.46 -7.63
C THR A 766 1.38 -51.04 -7.23
N PRO A 767 2.13 -50.85 -6.13
CA PRO A 767 2.52 -49.54 -5.62
C PRO A 767 3.22 -48.71 -6.68
N PRO A 768 3.00 -47.37 -6.71
CA PRO A 768 3.61 -46.53 -7.71
C PRO A 768 5.12 -46.46 -7.51
N GLN A 769 5.83 -46.35 -8.63
CA GLN A 769 7.27 -46.13 -8.64
C GLN A 769 7.61 -44.76 -8.04
N ALA A 770 8.11 -44.77 -6.80
CA ALA A 770 8.47 -43.55 -6.06
C ALA A 770 9.58 -42.74 -6.76
N GLU A 771 10.44 -43.40 -7.52
CA GLU A 771 11.52 -42.79 -8.30
C GLU A 771 10.98 -41.79 -9.34
N ILE A 772 9.86 -42.09 -10.01
CA ILE A 772 9.25 -41.17 -10.99
C ILE A 772 8.66 -39.95 -10.30
N TYR A 773 8.05 -40.12 -9.13
CA TYR A 773 7.54 -39.00 -8.33
C TYR A 773 8.69 -38.13 -7.79
N MET A 774 9.81 -38.76 -7.42
CA MET A 774 11.03 -38.05 -7.05
C MET A 774 11.57 -37.25 -8.23
N ALA A 775 11.66 -37.85 -9.42
CA ALA A 775 12.13 -37.18 -10.63
C ALA A 775 11.30 -35.92 -10.95
N ALA A 776 9.98 -35.95 -10.73
CA ALA A 776 9.13 -34.76 -10.85
C ALA A 776 9.53 -33.64 -9.87
N VAL A 777 9.79 -33.98 -8.61
CA VAL A 777 10.19 -33.00 -7.58
C VAL A 777 11.58 -32.44 -7.88
N LEU A 778 12.54 -33.31 -8.19
CA LEU A 778 13.93 -32.90 -8.44
C LEU A 778 14.05 -32.08 -9.73
N SER A 779 13.34 -32.45 -10.80
CA SER A 779 13.33 -31.68 -12.04
C SER A 779 12.84 -30.25 -11.82
N ASN A 780 11.73 -30.05 -11.12
CA ASN A 780 11.28 -28.71 -10.73
C ASN A 780 12.35 -27.93 -9.94
N LEU A 781 13.02 -28.59 -8.98
CA LEU A 781 14.10 -28.03 -8.17
C LEU A 781 15.44 -27.86 -8.90
N THR A 782 15.56 -28.20 -10.19
CA THR A 782 16.76 -27.89 -10.98
C THR A 782 16.61 -26.63 -11.84
N THR A 783 15.39 -26.11 -11.96
CA THR A 783 15.06 -24.98 -12.85
C THR A 783 15.85 -23.71 -12.54
N GLY A 784 16.23 -23.47 -11.29
CA GLY A 784 17.02 -22.30 -10.88
C GLY A 784 18.47 -22.31 -11.36
N LEU A 785 19.01 -23.46 -11.77
CA LEU A 785 20.34 -23.54 -12.40
C LEU A 785 20.39 -22.71 -13.70
N SER A 786 19.26 -22.54 -14.39
CA SER A 786 19.17 -21.66 -15.55
C SER A 786 19.56 -20.21 -15.22
N CYS A 787 19.33 -19.73 -13.99
CA CYS A 787 19.66 -18.37 -13.58
C CYS A 787 21.18 -18.12 -13.51
N LEU A 788 22.02 -19.14 -13.30
CA LEU A 788 23.48 -19.02 -13.24
C LEU A 788 24.07 -18.39 -14.49
N VAL A 789 23.47 -18.66 -15.65
CA VAL A 789 23.86 -18.12 -16.95
C VAL A 789 23.93 -16.58 -16.94
N TRP A 790 23.12 -15.93 -16.11
CA TRP A 790 23.03 -14.47 -16.05
C TRP A 790 23.99 -13.83 -15.07
N VAL A 791 24.39 -14.57 -14.02
CA VAL A 791 25.18 -14.05 -12.92
C VAL A 791 26.63 -14.54 -12.89
N LEU A 792 26.97 -15.63 -13.59
CA LEU A 792 28.37 -16.06 -13.74
C LEU A 792 29.10 -15.18 -14.77
N SER A 793 29.57 -14.00 -14.34
CA SER A 793 30.36 -13.11 -15.18
C SER A 793 31.40 -12.33 -14.36
N ALA A 794 32.53 -11.97 -14.99
CA ALA A 794 33.54 -11.10 -14.36
C ALA A 794 32.95 -9.74 -13.90
N LYS A 795 31.93 -9.25 -14.62
CA LYS A 795 31.20 -8.03 -14.24
C LYS A 795 30.43 -8.20 -12.93
N THR A 796 29.87 -9.39 -12.68
CA THR A 796 29.20 -9.72 -11.41
C THR A 796 30.18 -9.65 -10.25
N VAL A 797 31.37 -10.26 -10.40
CA VAL A 797 32.42 -10.20 -9.39
C VAL A 797 32.80 -8.75 -9.07
N ASN A 798 32.91 -7.88 -10.10
CA ASN A 798 33.19 -6.47 -9.90
C ASN A 798 32.05 -5.72 -9.17
N SER A 799 30.78 -5.98 -9.53
CA SER A 799 29.61 -5.40 -8.85
C SER A 799 29.56 -5.82 -7.38
N TRP A 800 29.81 -7.11 -7.08
CA TRP A 800 29.87 -7.63 -5.71
C TRP A 800 31.10 -7.12 -4.94
N LYS A 801 32.27 -6.99 -5.59
CA LYS A 801 33.45 -6.36 -4.99
C LYS A 801 33.15 -4.92 -4.60
N ASN A 802 32.54 -4.13 -5.48
CA ASN A 802 32.18 -2.75 -5.17
C ASN A 802 31.13 -2.67 -4.03
N PHE A 803 30.16 -3.59 -4.02
CA PHE A 803 29.15 -3.64 -2.97
C PHE A 803 29.74 -4.03 -1.60
N ILE A 804 30.60 -5.04 -1.54
CA ILE A 804 31.21 -5.55 -0.30
C ILE A 804 32.31 -4.61 0.20
N PHE A 805 33.16 -4.08 -0.68
CA PHE A 805 34.33 -3.27 -0.29
C PHE A 805 34.07 -1.75 -0.21
N CYS A 806 33.03 -1.21 -0.87
CA CYS A 806 32.63 0.21 -0.71
C CYS A 806 31.31 0.40 0.06
N GLY A 807 30.62 -0.68 0.44
CA GLY A 807 29.33 -0.62 1.16
C GLY A 807 29.40 -0.26 2.64
N MET A 808 30.59 -0.14 3.23
CA MET A 808 30.78 0.27 4.64
C MET A 808 31.64 1.52 4.86
N CYS A 809 32.13 2.17 3.79
CA CYS A 809 32.84 3.45 3.88
C CYS A 809 32.41 4.37 2.74
N SER A 810 31.76 5.50 3.11
CA SER A 810 31.59 6.78 2.41
C SER A 810 31.44 6.86 0.88
N SER A 811 30.60 7.81 0.48
CA SER A 811 30.43 8.41 -0.86
C SER A 811 31.55 8.10 -1.85
N ALA A 812 31.19 7.52 -2.99
CA ALA A 812 32.10 7.43 -4.13
C ALA A 812 32.68 8.83 -4.43
N PRO A 813 34.00 8.97 -4.62
CA PRO A 813 34.54 10.22 -5.12
C PRO A 813 33.97 10.44 -6.53
N VAL A 814 33.50 11.67 -6.77
CA VAL A 814 33.18 12.15 -8.11
C VAL A 814 34.42 11.89 -8.96
N LYS A 815 34.32 10.98 -9.94
CA LYS A 815 35.31 10.95 -11.01
C LYS A 815 35.16 12.26 -11.76
N ASN A 816 36.17 13.12 -11.63
CA ASN A 816 36.35 14.25 -12.54
C ASN A 816 36.28 13.74 -13.99
N PRO A 817 35.69 14.49 -14.92
CA PRO A 817 35.74 14.14 -16.34
C PRO A 817 37.21 13.98 -16.75
N ILE A 818 37.55 12.79 -17.21
CA ILE A 818 38.85 12.51 -17.81
C ILE A 818 38.86 13.22 -19.17
N GLU A 819 39.85 14.09 -19.36
CA GLU A 819 40.27 14.64 -20.66
C GLU A 819 40.29 13.54 -21.74
N PRO A 820 39.77 13.81 -22.96
CA PRO A 820 39.85 12.84 -24.03
C PRO A 820 41.32 12.66 -24.46
N SER A 821 41.85 11.46 -24.25
CA SER A 821 43.15 11.05 -24.79
C SER A 821 43.11 11.08 -26.32
N THR A 822 44.02 11.86 -26.88
CA THR A 822 44.43 11.93 -28.29
C THR A 822 44.50 10.55 -28.97
N ARG A 823 43.68 10.37 -30.01
CA ARG A 823 43.96 9.41 -31.10
C ARG A 823 44.89 10.09 -32.12
N PRO A 824 45.84 9.38 -32.75
CA PRO A 824 46.64 9.94 -33.83
C PRO A 824 45.75 10.28 -35.04
N LEU A 825 45.83 11.52 -35.50
CA LEU A 825 45.27 11.99 -36.76
C LEU A 825 46.03 11.34 -37.92
N LEU A 826 45.31 10.70 -38.85
CA LEU A 826 45.79 10.54 -40.22
C LEU A 826 45.79 11.92 -40.89
N GLU A 827 46.84 12.21 -41.65
CA GLU A 827 47.00 13.40 -42.50
C GLU A 827 45.82 13.59 -43.48
N PRO A 828 45.37 14.84 -43.70
CA PRO A 828 44.47 15.18 -44.80
C PRO A 828 45.25 15.49 -46.09
N PRO A 829 44.75 15.09 -47.28
CA PRO A 829 45.32 15.56 -48.54
C PRO A 829 44.96 17.02 -48.80
N THR A 830 45.94 17.76 -49.30
CA THR A 830 45.93 19.17 -49.69
C THR A 830 45.06 19.41 -50.93
N ALA A 831 43.93 20.10 -50.79
CA ALA A 831 43.26 20.78 -51.91
C ALA A 831 42.45 22.00 -51.38
N PRO A 832 42.51 23.17 -52.05
CA PRO A 832 41.83 24.38 -51.58
C PRO A 832 40.32 24.38 -51.88
N PRO A 833 39.48 25.05 -51.06
CA PRO A 833 38.02 25.01 -51.17
C PRO A 833 37.47 25.97 -52.25
N PRO A 834 36.34 25.63 -52.91
CA PRO A 834 35.64 26.55 -53.82
C PRO A 834 34.76 27.55 -53.06
N GLN A 835 34.56 28.73 -53.67
CA GLN A 835 33.79 29.86 -53.14
C GLN A 835 32.27 29.59 -53.04
N PRO A 836 31.54 30.23 -52.10
CA PRO A 836 30.11 30.07 -51.94
C PRO A 836 29.31 30.85 -53.01
N PRO A 837 28.14 30.34 -53.46
CA PRO A 837 27.32 31.03 -54.45
C PRO A 837 26.48 32.16 -53.85
N VAL A 838 26.31 33.20 -54.67
CA VAL A 838 25.46 34.38 -54.45
C VAL A 838 23.98 33.97 -54.50
N TYR A 839 23.21 34.32 -53.47
CA TYR A 839 21.75 34.16 -53.47
C TYR A 839 21.08 35.28 -54.28
N MET A 840 20.37 34.90 -55.34
CA MET A 840 19.42 35.76 -56.05
C MET A 840 18.00 35.45 -55.55
N GLN A 841 17.24 36.48 -55.19
CA GLN A 841 15.84 36.39 -54.76
C GLN A 841 14.91 36.10 -55.93
N MET A 842 13.91 35.22 -55.73
CA MET A 842 12.65 35.24 -56.48
C MET A 842 11.46 34.86 -55.59
N THR A 843 10.63 35.88 -55.38
CA THR A 843 9.15 35.96 -55.47
C THR A 843 8.24 34.85 -54.90
N THR A 844 7.25 35.36 -54.17
CA THR A 844 6.08 34.74 -53.54
C THR A 844 5.02 34.24 -54.53
N ASN A 845 4.42 33.06 -54.31
CA ASN A 845 2.95 32.93 -54.15
C ASN A 845 2.55 31.54 -53.58
N PRO A 846 1.48 31.45 -52.75
CA PRO A 846 1.12 30.27 -51.98
C PRO A 846 -0.06 29.50 -52.63
N GLN A 847 -0.06 28.18 -52.58
CA GLN A 847 -1.28 27.35 -52.56
C GLN A 847 -0.98 25.86 -52.32
N ASN A 848 -1.66 25.29 -51.30
CA ASN A 848 -2.03 23.88 -51.13
C ASN A 848 -0.90 22.87 -50.81
N ALA A 849 -1.01 21.87 -49.94
CA ALA A 849 -2.02 21.45 -48.98
C ALA A 849 -1.37 20.39 -48.05
N TRP A 850 -1.95 20.23 -46.86
CA TRP A 850 -1.59 19.31 -45.78
C TRP A 850 -1.46 17.82 -46.18
N ARG A 851 -0.44 17.13 -45.64
CA ARG A 851 -0.51 15.74 -45.10
C ARG A 851 0.72 15.43 -44.22
N PRO A 852 0.57 15.10 -42.93
CA PRO A 852 1.66 14.55 -42.12
C PRO A 852 1.69 13.01 -42.24
N SER A 853 2.82 12.48 -42.69
CA SER A 853 3.17 11.06 -42.65
C SER A 853 3.92 10.72 -41.36
N LYS A 854 3.40 9.71 -40.66
CA LYS A 854 4.05 8.72 -39.77
C LYS A 854 5.46 9.06 -39.25
N VAL A 855 5.53 9.34 -37.95
CA VAL A 855 6.75 9.46 -37.15
C VAL A 855 7.34 8.07 -36.87
N VAL A 856 8.66 8.00 -37.04
CA VAL A 856 9.58 6.90 -36.70
C VAL A 856 9.88 6.89 -35.21
#